data_AF-D0LZ12-F1
#
_entry.id   AF-D0LZ12-F1
#
_cell.length_a   1.000
_cell.length_b   1.000
_cell.length_c   1.000
_cell.angle_alpha   90.00
_cell.angle_beta   90.00
_cell.angle_gamma   90.00
#
_symmetry.space_group_name_H-M   'P 1'
#
loop_
_entity.id
_entity.type
_entity.pdbx_description
1 polymer ?
#
loop_
_entity_poly.entity_id
_entity_poly.type
_entity_poly.pdbx_seq_one_letter_code
_entity_poly.pdbx_strand_id
1 'polypeptide(L)'
;MAAASLGIAAATSLSGCAADDAPSERDGVLQRASVGFDLAVTAVEGPASVLPGGEVEVRVEVCNQGTEYAGGENVSVYLSEDAVIEASDHLLGGEPLASLVPGACTALNARGPEPGLASSYTVGAIVESMYSSDVVPANNTLVGGTLVVGHEADLVVKSVTGPASVEPGMGFEIAVLVCNQGQSPANAEVEAVLSSDGIIDAGDTVVGYGFAMNLLEPGTCDTVLVPAVASEPDGVYTLGARVDFNQFEPELDENNNTAAGSSLSIGYGPDLIVKSVSGPNSAMSGGSIALSAEVCNQGTDFASFTDVEFFLSSDASIDNTDYPAGSAPVSELTPGSCTTVVADGYVGVPQDGVYMVGAIVDGYDGVFELRDDNNATAGARVGVGYEPDLVIASIEVPASAISGMDIDVSVEVCNWGQSEAWGVDVEVVLSGGGGAAEPLYYPLEPDDCHTLSISVPGAPDGVHTLTATVDISNSVSEIFEDNNTATSDLVAVGYEPDLVVSVDAPATAPLSGEALVEVEVCNRGQAPVHGVDIELYGSTDATITRSDMLAGFAHVSSLVPGRCTKRVADASFYAQPGGTLFAGAIVDPNESVPELREDNNASAGDAIAFGDEADLIVSAIDAPATASSGASLTAEVTVCNQGYSPAPAEVEVWTRGPYGDMFFGSSAGASPYLEPGDCERVFVSGSAPYDDGVHEFVATVDYHNYEPEILENNNTTIGGRFGVGYDADLFVAEVSAPLAGLPGDEFGVSARICNQGQMPSSPSYASFVLSQDGQADPGDFLAGDVFVDMLEPGACVDVNAQLFDPGFGDRFEVFVVADWQEMVPEIFEDNNATSGGVRVLGYLPELVIEAVSGPDSVMPGDTFEVTVRVCNIGTYGSYGTDVELYSSSPSPAGPGGPVGMAQVAPLPAGVCQNLRVEVWVDTYAEGAMTILAELDPYDTVTELIEDNNSGESAPIGVGYDADFTIASVWTPSTLMAGERFTAEVEVCNVGQSGASSDVKLWFSPSSSPSNYDTRVPTAWLEPDMCQVLRVVLDAPYEPGQQVTLVAEVGPDNWQPELRRDNNLGESEPFTVSY
;
A
#
# COMPACT_ATOMS: atom_id res chain seq x y z
N MET A 1 50.93 -12.91 48.44
CA MET A 1 51.78 -13.85 49.20
C MET A 1 51.46 -15.25 48.68
N ALA A 2 52.48 -15.90 48.11
CA ALA A 2 52.65 -17.32 47.77
C ALA A 2 51.48 -18.31 47.59
N ALA A 3 51.68 -19.12 46.53
CA ALA A 3 51.42 -20.56 46.35
C ALA A 3 50.13 -20.92 45.57
N ALA A 4 50.24 -21.31 44.29
CA ALA A 4 50.69 -22.61 43.75
C ALA A 4 49.58 -23.69 43.88
N SER A 5 49.24 -24.51 42.89
CA SER A 5 50.12 -25.25 41.98
C SER A 5 49.36 -25.99 40.85
N LEU A 6 49.96 -25.97 39.66
CA LEU A 6 50.25 -27.05 38.69
C LEU A 6 49.19 -28.15 38.38
N GLY A 7 49.01 -28.56 37.12
CA GLY A 7 49.82 -28.22 35.94
C GLY A 7 49.47 -29.02 34.68
N ILE A 8 49.95 -28.49 33.57
CA ILE A 8 50.14 -29.19 32.30
C ILE A 8 51.58 -28.88 31.85
N ALA A 9 52.31 -29.94 31.52
CA ALA A 9 53.63 -29.99 30.92
C ALA A 9 53.49 -30.90 29.68
N ALA A 10 54.26 -30.84 28.60
CA ALA A 10 55.25 -29.91 28.06
C ALA A 10 55.75 -30.60 26.76
N ALA A 11 56.07 -29.83 25.71
CA ALA A 11 57.20 -30.05 24.78
C ALA A 11 57.18 -28.90 23.74
N THR A 12 58.07 -27.88 23.74
CA THR A 12 59.50 -27.84 23.30
C THR A 12 59.71 -28.52 21.95
N SER A 13 60.21 -27.89 20.88
CA SER A 13 61.38 -26.97 20.69
C SER A 13 61.33 -26.45 19.23
N LEU A 14 61.82 -25.28 18.78
CA LEU A 14 63.16 -24.69 18.89
C LEU A 14 63.15 -23.20 18.44
N SER A 15 64.11 -22.47 19.00
CA SER A 15 64.50 -21.07 18.89
C SER A 15 65.06 -20.57 17.54
N GLY A 16 64.92 -19.26 17.27
CA GLY A 16 65.85 -18.49 16.42
C GLY A 16 65.35 -17.07 16.06
N CYS A 17 66.06 -16.03 16.53
CA CYS A 17 65.70 -14.61 16.45
C CYS A 17 66.10 -13.87 15.15
N ALA A 18 65.36 -12.79 14.88
CA ALA A 18 65.77 -11.43 14.43
C ALA A 18 65.89 -11.07 12.91
N ALA A 19 65.02 -10.11 12.52
CA ALA A 19 65.23 -8.85 11.75
C ALA A 19 65.72 -8.95 10.28
N ASP A 20 65.23 -8.20 9.28
CA ASP A 20 64.85 -6.78 9.18
C ASP A 20 63.96 -6.54 7.92
N ASP A 21 63.28 -5.38 7.93
CA ASP A 21 62.73 -4.58 6.80
C ASP A 21 61.44 -5.04 6.06
N ALA A 22 60.28 -4.62 6.57
CA ALA A 22 59.10 -4.32 5.76
C ALA A 22 59.02 -2.80 5.51
N PRO A 23 58.97 -2.32 4.25
CA PRO A 23 58.73 -0.91 3.98
C PRO A 23 57.24 -0.58 4.13
N SER A 24 56.98 0.63 4.61
CA SER A 24 55.68 1.27 4.74
C SER A 24 54.90 1.30 3.43
N GLU A 25 53.64 0.86 3.46
CA GLU A 25 52.64 1.18 2.43
C GLU A 25 52.24 2.66 2.57
N ARG A 26 52.91 3.48 1.76
CA ARG A 26 52.39 4.74 1.22
C ARG A 26 52.68 4.69 -0.26
N ASP A 27 51.69 4.27 -1.03
CA ASP A 27 51.41 4.77 -2.38
C ASP A 27 50.10 4.11 -2.82
N GLY A 28 49.02 4.89 -2.76
CA GLY A 28 47.79 4.58 -3.49
C GLY A 28 48.13 4.53 -4.97
N VAL A 29 48.24 3.32 -5.50
CA VAL A 29 48.24 3.08 -6.93
C VAL A 29 46.78 2.84 -7.29
N LEU A 30 46.22 3.78 -8.05
CA LEU A 30 45.05 3.59 -8.92
C LEU A 30 45.04 2.14 -9.43
N GLN A 31 44.13 1.32 -8.92
CA GLN A 31 43.82 0.04 -9.55
C GLN A 31 43.17 0.43 -10.87
N ARG A 32 43.94 0.33 -11.97
CA ARG A 32 43.35 0.38 -13.31
C ARG A 32 42.21 -0.64 -13.32
N ALA A 33 41.00 -0.20 -13.61
CA ALA A 33 39.94 -1.09 -14.06
C ALA A 33 40.55 -2.02 -15.12
N SER A 34 40.49 -3.32 -14.85
CA SER A 34 41.04 -4.31 -15.78
C SER A 34 40.09 -4.35 -16.97
N VAL A 35 40.54 -3.86 -18.12
CA VAL A 35 39.74 -3.85 -19.35
C VAL A 35 39.57 -5.28 -19.85
N GLY A 36 38.33 -5.74 -19.91
CA GLY A 36 37.93 -7.11 -20.28
C GLY A 36 36.56 -7.47 -19.70
N PHE A 37 36.02 -8.62 -20.11
CA PHE A 37 34.77 -9.16 -19.54
C PHE A 37 35.05 -9.93 -18.24
N ASP A 38 34.06 -10.04 -17.36
CA ASP A 38 34.15 -10.73 -16.05
C ASP A 38 32.88 -11.56 -15.84
N LEU A 39 32.92 -12.87 -16.03
CA LEU A 39 31.73 -13.72 -15.91
C LEU A 39 31.62 -14.33 -14.53
N ALA A 40 30.74 -13.77 -13.70
CA ALA A 40 30.43 -14.25 -12.37
C ALA A 40 29.20 -15.15 -12.38
N VAL A 41 29.26 -16.33 -11.75
CA VAL A 41 28.05 -17.07 -11.37
C VAL A 41 27.51 -16.43 -10.10
N THR A 42 26.32 -15.85 -10.16
CA THR A 42 25.73 -15.06 -9.06
C THR A 42 24.67 -15.82 -8.28
N ALA A 43 23.99 -16.79 -8.91
CA ALA A 43 23.03 -17.65 -8.24
C ALA A 43 23.06 -19.08 -8.80
N VAL A 44 22.84 -20.07 -7.93
CA VAL A 44 22.61 -21.48 -8.29
C VAL A 44 21.50 -22.03 -7.39
N GLU A 45 20.34 -22.28 -7.97
CA GLU A 45 19.12 -22.68 -7.29
C GLU A 45 18.63 -24.02 -7.84
N GLY A 46 18.39 -24.98 -6.96
CA GLY A 46 17.88 -26.31 -7.33
C GLY A 46 16.98 -26.86 -6.24
N PRO A 47 16.28 -27.99 -6.49
CA PRO A 47 15.44 -28.62 -5.50
C PRO A 47 16.26 -29.05 -4.29
N ALA A 48 15.70 -28.89 -3.09
CA ALA A 48 16.32 -29.33 -1.85
C ALA A 48 16.40 -30.87 -1.75
N SER A 49 15.43 -31.59 -2.33
CA SER A 49 15.47 -33.05 -2.39
C SER A 49 14.91 -33.63 -3.69
N VAL A 50 15.31 -34.87 -3.99
CA VAL A 50 14.81 -35.64 -5.14
C VAL A 50 14.68 -37.13 -4.82
N LEU A 51 13.76 -37.80 -5.49
CA LEU A 51 13.68 -39.27 -5.45
C LEU A 51 14.95 -39.89 -6.09
N PRO A 52 15.43 -41.06 -5.63
CA PRO A 52 16.56 -41.75 -6.24
C PRO A 52 16.37 -41.99 -7.75
N GLY A 53 17.29 -41.47 -8.56
CA GLY A 53 17.23 -41.52 -10.03
C GLY A 53 16.14 -40.63 -10.65
N GLY A 54 15.57 -39.70 -9.88
CA GLY A 54 14.67 -38.65 -10.35
C GLY A 54 15.39 -37.60 -11.20
N GLU A 55 14.61 -36.75 -11.87
CA GLU A 55 15.13 -35.63 -12.65
C GLU A 55 15.34 -34.43 -11.73
N VAL A 56 16.55 -33.85 -11.79
CA VAL A 56 16.94 -32.64 -11.07
C VAL A 56 16.96 -31.49 -12.07
N GLU A 57 16.35 -30.38 -11.70
CA GLU A 57 16.42 -29.12 -12.44
C GLU A 57 17.12 -28.06 -11.59
N VAL A 58 18.08 -27.35 -12.19
CA VAL A 58 18.83 -26.31 -11.50
C VAL A 58 18.83 -25.05 -12.36
N ARG A 59 18.42 -23.93 -11.78
CA ARG A 59 18.53 -22.59 -12.35
C ARG A 59 19.85 -21.96 -11.94
N VAL A 60 20.56 -21.37 -12.88
CA VAL A 60 21.85 -20.71 -12.65
C VAL A 60 21.83 -19.34 -13.25
N GLU A 61 22.22 -18.33 -12.48
CA GLU A 61 22.40 -16.98 -12.97
C GLU A 61 23.89 -16.67 -13.16
N VAL A 62 24.19 -16.03 -14.29
CA VAL A 62 25.53 -15.58 -14.64
C VAL A 62 25.47 -14.11 -15.06
N CYS A 63 26.30 -13.29 -14.43
CA CYS A 63 26.43 -11.87 -14.70
C CYS A 63 27.78 -11.54 -15.33
N ASN A 64 27.79 -10.60 -16.27
CA ASN A 64 29.02 -10.00 -16.76
C ASN A 64 29.34 -8.74 -15.95
N GLN A 65 30.22 -8.84 -14.96
CA GLN A 65 30.64 -7.73 -14.10
C GLN A 65 31.80 -6.90 -14.70
N GLY A 66 32.18 -7.21 -15.95
CA GLY A 66 33.32 -6.62 -16.63
C GLY A 66 32.95 -5.39 -17.45
N THR A 67 33.91 -4.88 -18.22
CA THR A 67 33.77 -3.67 -19.05
C THR A 67 33.69 -3.96 -20.55
N GLU A 68 33.77 -5.24 -20.95
CA GLU A 68 33.60 -5.68 -22.33
C GLU A 68 32.52 -6.77 -22.44
N TYR A 69 32.03 -7.01 -23.65
CA TYR A 69 31.06 -8.08 -23.94
C TYR A 69 31.67 -9.47 -23.69
N ALA A 70 30.91 -10.34 -23.03
CA ALA A 70 31.17 -11.78 -22.91
C ALA A 70 30.23 -12.57 -23.83
N GLY A 71 30.53 -13.83 -24.18
CA GLY A 71 29.62 -14.67 -24.96
C GLY A 71 30.28 -15.87 -25.65
N GLY A 72 29.61 -17.02 -25.57
CA GLY A 72 30.05 -18.29 -26.15
C GLY A 72 30.81 -19.22 -25.19
N GLU A 73 31.00 -18.82 -23.94
CA GLU A 73 31.46 -19.65 -22.83
C GLU A 73 30.39 -20.68 -22.42
N ASN A 74 30.78 -21.85 -21.91
CA ASN A 74 29.80 -22.85 -21.47
C ASN A 74 29.50 -22.67 -19.99
N VAL A 75 28.22 -22.59 -19.63
CA VAL A 75 27.77 -22.71 -18.24
C VAL A 75 27.40 -24.16 -18.00
N SER A 76 28.06 -24.79 -17.05
CA SER A 76 27.86 -26.20 -16.72
C SER A 76 27.47 -26.36 -15.26
N VAL A 77 26.43 -27.14 -15.00
CA VAL A 77 25.93 -27.46 -13.67
C VAL A 77 26.40 -28.84 -13.27
N TYR A 78 26.90 -28.94 -12.04
CA TYR A 78 27.48 -30.14 -11.49
C TYR A 78 26.80 -30.52 -10.18
N LEU A 79 26.71 -31.83 -9.97
CA LEU A 79 26.39 -32.46 -8.69
C LEU A 79 27.70 -33.05 -8.12
N SER A 80 28.19 -32.50 -7.02
CA SER A 80 29.38 -32.97 -6.31
C SER A 80 29.02 -33.81 -5.09
N GLU A 81 29.79 -34.85 -4.80
CA GLU A 81 29.64 -35.65 -3.57
C GLU A 81 30.30 -34.98 -2.35
N ASP A 82 31.00 -33.87 -2.55
CA ASP A 82 31.58 -33.05 -1.49
C ASP A 82 31.22 -31.57 -1.65
N ALA A 83 31.74 -30.71 -0.78
CA ALA A 83 31.42 -29.29 -0.74
C ALA A 83 32.16 -28.44 -1.80
N VAL A 84 32.94 -29.07 -2.69
CA VAL A 84 33.72 -28.38 -3.72
C VAL A 84 33.14 -28.74 -5.08
N ILE A 85 32.98 -27.72 -5.92
CA ILE A 85 32.49 -27.88 -7.29
C ILE A 85 33.68 -27.85 -8.23
N GLU A 86 33.95 -28.98 -8.88
CA GLU A 86 35.03 -29.17 -9.83
C GLU A 86 34.49 -29.77 -11.15
N ALA A 87 35.14 -29.49 -12.27
CA ALA A 87 34.73 -30.03 -13.58
C ALA A 87 34.83 -31.57 -13.70
N SER A 88 35.34 -32.27 -12.67
CA SER A 88 35.32 -33.74 -12.57
C SER A 88 34.06 -34.31 -11.93
N ASP A 89 33.21 -33.46 -11.35
CA ASP A 89 31.97 -33.85 -10.70
C ASP A 89 30.93 -34.33 -11.72
N HIS A 90 29.78 -34.79 -11.23
CA HIS A 90 28.74 -35.28 -12.12
C HIS A 90 28.09 -34.11 -12.87
N LEU A 91 28.41 -33.95 -14.15
CA LEU A 91 27.77 -32.97 -15.02
C LEU A 91 26.28 -33.30 -15.17
N LEU A 92 25.43 -32.43 -14.63
CA LEU A 92 23.98 -32.50 -14.75
C LEU A 92 23.52 -32.05 -16.14
N GLY A 93 24.08 -30.94 -16.61
CA GLY A 93 23.74 -30.32 -17.88
C GLY A 93 24.44 -28.96 -18.04
N GLY A 94 24.25 -28.31 -19.18
CA GLY A 94 24.85 -27.01 -19.47
C GLY A 94 24.62 -26.58 -20.90
N GLU A 95 24.60 -25.27 -21.12
CA GLU A 95 24.37 -24.63 -22.41
C GLU A 95 25.39 -23.50 -22.61
N PRO A 96 25.71 -23.14 -23.87
CA PRO A 96 26.57 -22.00 -24.15
C PRO A 96 25.86 -20.69 -23.80
N LEU A 97 26.59 -19.80 -23.15
CA LEU A 97 26.16 -18.46 -22.78
C LEU A 97 25.93 -17.62 -24.04
N ALA A 98 24.76 -16.97 -24.12
CA ALA A 98 24.51 -15.91 -25.09
C ALA A 98 25.45 -14.72 -24.82
N SER A 99 25.55 -13.79 -25.78
CA SER A 99 26.40 -12.62 -25.56
C SER A 99 25.82 -11.74 -24.44
N LEU A 100 26.61 -11.47 -23.41
CA LEU A 100 26.29 -10.61 -22.28
C LEU A 100 27.07 -9.31 -22.37
N VAL A 101 26.36 -8.18 -22.30
CA VAL A 101 26.95 -6.85 -22.17
C VAL A 101 27.45 -6.61 -20.75
N PRO A 102 28.36 -5.63 -20.52
CA PRO A 102 28.71 -5.18 -19.17
C PRO A 102 27.50 -4.93 -18.27
N GLY A 103 27.52 -5.41 -17.04
CA GLY A 103 26.45 -5.27 -16.04
C GLY A 103 25.26 -6.23 -16.19
N ALA A 104 25.08 -6.87 -17.35
CA ALA A 104 23.92 -7.73 -17.59
C ALA A 104 24.08 -9.13 -16.98
N CYS A 105 22.94 -9.72 -16.57
CA CYS A 105 22.82 -11.07 -16.07
C CYS A 105 21.90 -11.93 -16.96
N THR A 106 22.12 -13.24 -16.97
CA THR A 106 21.22 -14.19 -17.62
C THR A 106 21.09 -15.46 -16.79
N ALA A 107 19.89 -16.04 -16.79
CA ALA A 107 19.62 -17.30 -16.12
C ALA A 107 19.49 -18.46 -17.12
N LEU A 108 20.01 -19.62 -16.74
CA LEU A 108 19.93 -20.86 -17.52
C LEU A 108 19.43 -22.00 -16.64
N ASN A 109 18.65 -22.90 -17.22
CA ASN A 109 18.21 -24.12 -16.54
C ASN A 109 19.00 -25.33 -17.05
N ALA A 110 19.57 -26.10 -16.14
CA ALA A 110 20.16 -27.40 -16.42
C ALA A 110 19.27 -28.50 -15.84
N ARG A 111 18.93 -29.49 -16.66
CA ARG A 111 18.15 -30.67 -16.23
C ARG A 111 18.92 -31.94 -16.47
N GLY A 112 18.87 -32.86 -15.52
CA GLY A 112 19.49 -34.17 -15.67
C GLY A 112 19.05 -35.16 -14.59
N PRO A 113 19.25 -36.47 -14.81
CA PRO A 113 18.96 -37.45 -13.79
C PRO A 113 19.99 -37.38 -12.66
N GLU A 114 19.51 -37.53 -11.43
CA GLU A 114 20.36 -37.78 -10.27
C GLU A 114 21.16 -39.10 -10.47
N PRO A 115 22.50 -39.13 -10.24
CA PRO A 115 23.36 -40.24 -10.65
C PRO A 115 23.25 -41.52 -9.80
N GLY A 116 22.57 -41.48 -8.66
CA GLY A 116 22.22 -42.59 -7.77
C GLY A 116 23.37 -43.12 -6.93
N LEU A 117 24.44 -42.34 -6.73
CA LEU A 117 25.69 -42.79 -6.09
C LEU A 117 25.84 -42.35 -4.64
N ALA A 118 25.23 -41.22 -4.26
CA ALA A 118 25.31 -40.61 -2.94
C ALA A 118 23.93 -40.29 -2.38
N SER A 119 23.83 -40.20 -1.05
CA SER A 119 22.60 -39.77 -0.36
C SER A 119 22.38 -38.26 -0.42
N SER A 120 23.40 -37.49 -0.79
CA SER A 120 23.34 -36.04 -0.94
C SER A 120 24.40 -35.56 -1.93
N TYR A 121 24.12 -34.46 -2.61
CA TYR A 121 25.03 -33.77 -3.52
C TYR A 121 25.08 -32.29 -3.20
N THR A 122 26.23 -31.67 -3.37
CA THR A 122 26.32 -30.21 -3.47
C THR A 122 26.05 -29.83 -4.92
N VAL A 123 25.09 -28.94 -5.14
CA VAL A 123 24.80 -28.40 -6.47
C VAL A 123 25.69 -27.19 -6.71
N GLY A 124 26.23 -27.02 -7.90
CA GLY A 124 26.98 -25.83 -8.24
C GLY A 124 27.14 -25.66 -9.74
N ALA A 125 27.64 -24.50 -10.14
CA ALA A 125 27.84 -24.19 -11.54
C ALA A 125 29.22 -23.59 -11.80
N ILE A 126 29.75 -23.89 -12.98
CA ILE A 126 31.03 -23.38 -13.48
C ILE A 126 30.79 -22.76 -14.85
N VAL A 127 31.25 -21.53 -15.03
CA VAL A 127 31.37 -20.89 -16.35
C VAL A 127 32.77 -21.14 -16.89
N GLU A 128 32.89 -22.04 -17.87
CA GLU A 128 34.16 -22.40 -18.49
C GLU A 128 34.60 -21.35 -19.51
N SER A 129 35.51 -20.46 -19.11
CA SER A 129 36.15 -19.54 -20.04
C SER A 129 37.28 -20.25 -20.82
N MET A 130 37.03 -20.55 -22.11
CA MET A 130 38.04 -21.17 -23.00
C MET A 130 39.19 -20.21 -23.38
N TYR A 131 39.09 -18.93 -23.03
CA TYR A 131 40.08 -17.89 -23.31
C TYR A 131 40.46 -17.16 -22.02
N SER A 132 41.75 -16.86 -21.82
CA SER A 132 42.26 -16.20 -20.61
C SER A 132 41.95 -14.69 -20.55
N SER A 133 40.76 -14.28 -20.98
CA SER A 133 40.29 -12.89 -21.06
C SER A 133 39.29 -12.52 -19.98
N ASP A 134 38.87 -13.47 -19.15
CA ASP A 134 38.13 -13.19 -17.92
C ASP A 134 39.04 -12.47 -16.90
N VAL A 135 38.60 -11.30 -16.43
CA VAL A 135 39.42 -10.44 -15.56
C VAL A 135 39.35 -10.83 -14.08
N VAL A 136 38.32 -11.56 -13.62
CA VAL A 136 38.20 -12.08 -12.25
C VAL A 136 37.74 -13.54 -12.25
N PRO A 137 38.56 -14.49 -12.74
CA PRO A 137 38.18 -15.90 -12.94
C PRO A 137 37.81 -16.67 -11.64
N ALA A 138 37.87 -16.03 -10.48
CA ALA A 138 37.53 -16.62 -9.18
C ALA A 138 36.02 -16.62 -8.90
N ASN A 139 35.23 -15.76 -9.57
CA ASN A 139 33.77 -15.69 -9.42
C ASN A 139 33.01 -16.58 -10.45
N ASN A 140 33.73 -17.25 -11.36
CA ASN A 140 33.14 -18.15 -12.38
C ASN A 140 32.62 -19.47 -11.82
N THR A 141 32.80 -19.73 -10.53
CA THR A 141 32.30 -20.94 -9.87
C THR A 141 31.52 -20.54 -8.63
N LEU A 142 30.27 -20.96 -8.57
CA LEU A 142 29.43 -20.79 -7.39
C LEU A 142 28.95 -22.16 -6.92
N VAL A 143 29.07 -22.35 -5.60
CA VAL A 143 28.49 -23.47 -4.89
C VAL A 143 27.09 -23.05 -4.45
N GLY A 144 26.07 -23.80 -4.88
CA GLY A 144 24.68 -23.62 -4.50
C GLY A 144 24.28 -24.46 -3.29
N GLY A 145 23.00 -24.83 -3.23
CA GLY A 145 22.44 -25.63 -2.14
C GLY A 145 22.85 -27.11 -2.17
N THR A 146 22.48 -27.81 -1.09
CA THR A 146 22.57 -29.27 -1.00
C THR A 146 21.30 -29.89 -1.56
N LEU A 147 21.46 -30.86 -2.45
CA LEU A 147 20.41 -31.74 -2.94
C LEU A 147 20.46 -33.06 -2.17
N VAL A 148 19.42 -33.39 -1.40
CA VAL A 148 19.33 -34.66 -0.68
C VAL A 148 18.51 -35.69 -1.47
N VAL A 149 18.95 -36.95 -1.49
CA VAL A 149 18.34 -38.01 -2.33
C VAL A 149 17.67 -39.06 -1.45
N GLY A 150 16.35 -39.19 -1.56
CA GLY A 150 15.61 -40.19 -0.79
C GLY A 150 14.10 -40.12 -0.92
N HIS A 151 13.41 -40.78 0.01
CA HIS A 151 11.95 -40.93 0.02
C HIS A 151 11.28 -40.41 1.30
N GLU A 152 12.08 -39.92 2.24
CA GLU A 152 11.64 -39.53 3.59
C GLU A 152 11.21 -38.04 3.59
N ALA A 153 10.62 -37.57 4.69
CA ALA A 153 10.31 -36.15 4.86
C ALA A 153 11.59 -35.35 5.17
N ASP A 154 11.54 -34.03 5.20
CA ASP A 154 12.68 -33.18 5.57
C ASP A 154 12.14 -31.86 6.17
N LEU A 155 11.92 -31.83 7.48
CA LEU A 155 11.35 -30.70 8.19
C LEU A 155 12.45 -29.71 8.59
N VAL A 156 12.45 -28.56 7.94
CA VAL A 156 13.37 -27.46 8.24
C VAL A 156 12.62 -26.32 8.92
N VAL A 157 13.22 -25.74 9.95
CA VAL A 157 12.75 -24.45 10.50
C VAL A 157 13.35 -23.32 9.66
N LYS A 158 12.50 -22.54 8.99
CA LYS A 158 12.92 -21.41 8.13
C LYS A 158 13.09 -20.10 8.89
N SER A 159 12.18 -19.83 9.82
CA SER A 159 12.22 -18.62 10.64
C SER A 159 11.57 -18.85 11.99
N VAL A 160 12.02 -18.04 12.96
CA VAL A 160 11.47 -17.98 14.31
C VAL A 160 11.33 -16.50 14.64
N THR A 161 10.10 -16.04 14.87
CA THR A 161 9.80 -14.65 15.18
C THR A 161 8.97 -14.56 16.45
N GLY A 162 9.14 -13.45 17.18
CA GLY A 162 8.43 -13.17 18.42
C GLY A 162 8.66 -11.71 18.83
N PRO A 163 8.07 -11.28 19.96
CA PRO A 163 8.19 -9.91 20.44
C PRO A 163 9.66 -9.54 20.75
N ALA A 164 9.99 -8.25 20.66
CA ALA A 164 11.32 -7.73 20.98
C ALA A 164 11.61 -7.78 22.49
N SER A 165 10.60 -7.51 23.32
CA SER A 165 10.71 -7.58 24.78
C SER A 165 9.44 -8.11 25.44
N VAL A 166 9.60 -8.71 26.62
CA VAL A 166 8.48 -9.22 27.44
C VAL A 166 8.76 -9.05 28.93
N GLU A 167 7.70 -8.80 29.70
CA GLU A 167 7.82 -8.76 31.14
C GLU A 167 8.03 -10.18 31.73
N PRO A 168 8.89 -10.34 32.75
CA PRO A 168 9.08 -11.62 33.41
C PRO A 168 7.77 -12.22 33.95
N GLY A 169 7.47 -13.43 33.50
CA GLY A 169 6.31 -14.23 33.90
C GLY A 169 5.07 -14.03 33.04
N MET A 170 5.10 -13.13 32.05
CA MET A 170 4.01 -12.93 31.11
C MET A 170 4.05 -13.95 29.98
N GLY A 171 2.85 -14.25 29.44
CA GLY A 171 2.69 -15.09 28.26
C GLY A 171 2.90 -14.28 26.99
N PHE A 172 3.48 -14.91 25.98
CA PHE A 172 3.67 -14.34 24.65
C PHE A 172 3.57 -15.44 23.59
N GLU A 173 3.56 -15.07 22.32
CA GLU A 173 3.48 -16.03 21.22
C GLU A 173 4.75 -15.97 20.36
N ILE A 174 5.17 -17.13 19.86
CA ILE A 174 6.30 -17.29 18.94
C ILE A 174 5.76 -17.90 17.65
N ALA A 175 6.02 -17.28 16.51
CA ALA A 175 5.69 -17.83 15.21
C ALA A 175 6.91 -18.57 14.63
N VAL A 176 6.71 -19.81 14.20
CA VAL A 176 7.77 -20.67 13.67
C VAL A 176 7.37 -21.17 12.28
N LEU A 177 8.05 -20.68 11.24
CA LEU A 177 7.84 -21.18 9.88
C LEU A 177 8.60 -22.50 9.70
N VAL A 178 7.86 -23.58 9.47
CA VAL A 178 8.40 -24.91 9.20
C VAL A 178 8.08 -25.30 7.78
N CYS A 179 9.06 -25.81 7.03
CA CYS A 179 8.84 -26.35 5.69
C CYS A 179 9.19 -27.83 5.63
N ASN A 180 8.44 -28.59 4.84
CA ASN A 180 8.83 -29.95 4.48
C ASN A 180 9.51 -29.95 3.10
N GLN A 181 10.84 -29.96 3.08
CA GLN A 181 11.65 -30.02 1.86
C GLN A 181 11.84 -31.44 1.31
N GLY A 182 11.21 -32.44 1.94
CA GLY A 182 11.40 -33.85 1.63
C GLY A 182 10.48 -34.38 0.55
N GLN A 183 10.29 -35.70 0.54
CA GLN A 183 9.52 -36.43 -0.48
C GLN A 183 8.33 -37.20 0.10
N SER A 184 8.09 -37.10 1.41
CA SER A 184 6.94 -37.70 2.10
C SER A 184 6.28 -36.68 3.04
N PRO A 185 4.95 -36.73 3.25
CA PRO A 185 4.30 -35.90 4.25
C PRO A 185 4.77 -36.22 5.67
N ALA A 186 4.83 -35.23 6.56
CA ALA A 186 5.24 -35.38 7.96
C ALA A 186 4.47 -34.50 8.93
N ASN A 187 4.46 -34.88 10.22
CA ASN A 187 3.93 -34.04 11.29
C ASN A 187 5.01 -33.05 11.74
N ALA A 188 4.70 -31.76 11.80
CA ALA A 188 5.61 -30.76 12.35
C ALA A 188 5.25 -30.47 13.82
N GLU A 189 5.93 -31.13 14.76
CA GLU A 189 5.87 -30.79 16.19
C GLU A 189 7.05 -29.86 16.52
N VAL A 190 6.75 -28.69 17.11
CA VAL A 190 7.72 -27.62 17.35
C VAL A 190 7.92 -27.42 18.85
N GLU A 191 9.18 -27.39 19.27
CA GLU A 191 9.62 -26.95 20.59
C GLU A 191 10.27 -25.56 20.47
N ALA A 192 9.70 -24.56 21.13
CA ALA A 192 10.28 -23.22 21.19
C ALA A 192 11.16 -23.06 22.42
N VAL A 193 12.34 -22.46 22.24
CA VAL A 193 13.38 -22.35 23.25
C VAL A 193 13.94 -20.93 23.37
N LEU A 194 14.54 -20.64 24.52
CA LEU A 194 15.38 -19.46 24.75
C LEU A 194 16.82 -19.90 24.93
N SER A 195 17.70 -19.40 24.07
CA SER A 195 19.14 -19.63 24.11
C SER A 195 19.88 -18.42 24.67
N SER A 196 20.91 -18.67 25.49
CA SER A 196 21.76 -17.62 26.06
C SER A 196 23.07 -17.40 25.29
N ASP A 197 23.41 -18.30 24.37
CA ASP A 197 24.62 -18.22 23.54
C ASP A 197 24.31 -18.15 22.03
N GLY A 198 23.02 -18.11 21.68
CA GLY A 198 22.52 -18.00 20.31
C GLY A 198 22.61 -19.29 19.51
N ILE A 199 23.10 -20.38 20.09
CA ILE A 199 23.13 -21.70 19.45
C ILE A 199 21.93 -22.48 19.95
N ILE A 200 21.08 -22.95 19.03
CA ILE A 200 19.88 -23.70 19.38
C ILE A 200 20.21 -25.18 19.57
N ASP A 201 20.20 -25.64 20.83
CA ASP A 201 20.47 -27.03 21.18
C ASP A 201 19.63 -27.55 22.37
N ALA A 202 19.86 -28.80 22.76
CA ALA A 202 19.09 -29.46 23.82
C ALA A 202 19.39 -28.94 25.25
N GLY A 203 20.35 -28.03 25.40
CA GLY A 203 20.71 -27.34 26.63
C GLY A 203 19.93 -26.04 26.86
N ASP A 204 19.20 -25.56 25.85
CA ASP A 204 18.40 -24.34 25.93
C ASP A 204 17.12 -24.52 26.76
N THR A 205 16.55 -23.39 27.16
CA THR A 205 15.36 -23.40 28.00
C THR A 205 14.11 -23.47 27.15
N VAL A 206 13.36 -24.56 27.27
CA VAL A 206 12.07 -24.73 26.59
C VAL A 206 11.02 -23.81 27.20
N VAL A 207 10.39 -22.99 26.37
CA VAL A 207 9.36 -22.02 26.78
C VAL A 207 7.96 -22.37 26.27
N GLY A 208 7.84 -23.19 25.23
CA GLY A 208 6.55 -23.57 24.67
C GLY A 208 6.63 -24.76 23.71
N TYR A 209 5.45 -25.30 23.39
CA TYR A 209 5.28 -26.37 22.40
C TYR A 209 4.13 -26.00 21.47
N GLY A 210 4.30 -26.27 20.17
CA GLY A 210 3.26 -26.13 19.15
C GLY A 210 3.30 -27.29 18.16
N PHE A 211 2.29 -27.36 17.30
CA PHE A 211 2.24 -28.36 16.24
C PHE A 211 1.42 -27.85 15.06
N ALA A 212 1.82 -28.23 13.85
CA ALA A 212 1.01 -28.04 12.66
C ALA A 212 -0.28 -28.88 12.74
N MET A 213 -1.41 -28.30 12.35
CA MET A 213 -2.72 -28.94 12.47
C MET A 213 -2.93 -30.05 11.42
N ASN A 214 -2.24 -29.93 10.30
CA ASN A 214 -2.22 -30.90 9.20
C ASN A 214 -0.81 -31.46 9.00
N LEU A 215 -0.72 -32.57 8.26
CA LEU A 215 0.57 -33.05 7.76
C LEU A 215 1.12 -32.03 6.76
N LEU A 216 2.40 -31.65 6.90
CA LEU A 216 3.08 -30.84 5.89
C LEU A 216 3.40 -31.75 4.70
N GLU A 217 2.78 -31.48 3.56
CA GLU A 217 3.04 -32.18 2.30
C GLU A 217 4.41 -31.77 1.72
N PRO A 218 5.03 -32.59 0.85
CA PRO A 218 6.30 -32.26 0.20
C PRO A 218 6.28 -30.88 -0.49
N GLY A 219 7.25 -30.04 -0.18
CA GLY A 219 7.41 -28.68 -0.73
C GLY A 219 6.55 -27.60 -0.05
N THR A 220 5.72 -27.95 0.93
CA THR A 220 4.86 -26.99 1.64
C THR A 220 5.48 -26.48 2.92
N CYS A 221 5.06 -25.29 3.35
CA CYS A 221 5.42 -24.70 4.63
C CYS A 221 4.16 -24.39 5.45
N ASP A 222 4.31 -24.35 6.77
CA ASP A 222 3.26 -23.95 7.71
C ASP A 222 3.88 -23.10 8.84
N THR A 223 3.15 -22.08 9.29
CA THR A 223 3.56 -21.24 10.42
C THR A 223 2.93 -21.76 11.70
N VAL A 224 3.75 -22.36 12.56
CA VAL A 224 3.32 -22.90 13.85
C VAL A 224 3.40 -21.81 14.91
N LEU A 225 2.24 -21.41 15.43
CA LEU A 225 2.14 -20.49 16.58
C LEU A 225 2.35 -21.26 17.89
N VAL A 226 3.34 -20.84 18.66
CA VAL A 226 3.76 -21.47 19.91
C VAL A 226 3.49 -20.52 21.09
N PRO A 227 2.49 -20.80 21.94
CA PRO A 227 2.29 -20.04 23.17
C PRO A 227 3.43 -20.33 24.15
N ALA A 228 4.08 -19.27 24.62
CA ALA A 228 5.27 -19.30 25.47
C ALA A 228 5.08 -18.45 26.74
N VAL A 229 5.91 -18.68 27.76
CA VAL A 229 5.93 -17.87 28.98
C VAL A 229 7.37 -17.55 29.36
N ALA A 230 7.65 -16.27 29.60
CA ALA A 230 9.00 -15.80 29.92
C ALA A 230 9.32 -15.98 31.41
N SER A 231 9.61 -17.20 31.84
CA SER A 231 9.96 -17.47 33.26
C SER A 231 11.44 -17.24 33.61
N GLU A 232 12.25 -16.88 32.62
CA GLU A 232 13.68 -16.72 32.77
C GLU A 232 14.06 -15.42 33.50
N PRO A 233 15.26 -15.36 34.12
CA PRO A 233 15.77 -14.14 34.72
C PRO A 233 15.89 -13.00 33.70
N ASP A 234 15.92 -11.77 34.19
CA ASP A 234 16.12 -10.59 33.34
C ASP A 234 17.40 -10.72 32.52
N GLY A 235 17.31 -10.48 31.22
CA GLY A 235 18.40 -10.59 30.25
C GLY A 235 17.93 -10.70 28.80
N VAL A 236 18.90 -10.64 27.89
CA VAL A 236 18.68 -10.83 26.45
C VAL A 236 18.92 -12.29 26.10
N TYR A 237 17.95 -12.89 25.40
CA TYR A 237 17.96 -14.26 24.93
C TYR A 237 17.75 -14.30 23.43
N THR A 238 18.21 -15.35 22.78
CA THR A 238 17.85 -15.65 21.39
C THR A 238 16.64 -16.57 21.38
N LEU A 239 15.56 -16.18 20.70
CA LEU A 239 14.46 -17.10 20.41
C LEU A 239 14.98 -18.22 19.52
N GLY A 240 14.52 -19.44 19.74
CA GLY A 240 14.84 -20.56 18.87
C GLY A 240 13.69 -21.53 18.76
N ALA A 241 13.73 -22.36 17.74
CA ALA A 241 12.79 -23.45 17.59
C ALA A 241 13.46 -24.71 17.07
N ARG A 242 12.90 -25.84 17.47
CA ARG A 242 13.32 -27.19 17.07
C ARG A 242 12.09 -27.95 16.59
N VAL A 243 12.07 -28.37 15.33
CA VAL A 243 11.02 -29.24 14.78
C VAL A 243 11.41 -30.72 14.91
N ASP A 244 10.44 -31.60 15.12
CA ASP A 244 10.64 -33.03 15.43
C ASP A 244 11.76 -33.28 16.44
N PHE A 245 11.77 -32.50 17.52
CA PHE A 245 12.82 -32.56 18.54
C PHE A 245 12.96 -33.93 19.25
N ASN A 246 11.97 -34.82 19.07
CA ASN A 246 11.95 -36.19 19.57
C ASN A 246 12.46 -37.24 18.54
N GLN A 247 12.75 -36.85 17.30
CA GLN A 247 13.15 -37.73 16.19
C GLN A 247 12.14 -38.85 15.94
N PHE A 248 10.85 -38.51 15.86
CA PHE A 248 9.78 -39.46 15.61
C PHE A 248 9.49 -39.66 14.12
N GLU A 249 9.69 -38.64 13.31
CA GLU A 249 9.59 -38.71 11.86
C GLU A 249 10.99 -38.98 11.29
N PRO A 250 11.20 -40.04 10.50
CA PRO A 250 12.47 -40.22 9.80
C PRO A 250 12.65 -39.14 8.74
N GLU A 251 13.78 -38.43 8.77
CA GLU A 251 14.05 -37.31 7.89
C GLU A 251 15.27 -37.51 6.99
N LEU A 252 15.26 -36.82 5.84
CA LEU A 252 16.36 -36.84 4.88
C LEU A 252 17.59 -36.09 5.42
N ASP A 253 17.41 -34.97 6.14
CA ASP A 253 18.49 -34.26 6.83
C ASP A 253 18.11 -33.81 8.24
N GLU A 254 18.39 -34.67 9.22
CA GLU A 254 18.18 -34.43 10.66
C GLU A 254 18.97 -33.24 11.27
N ASN A 255 19.77 -32.51 10.48
CA ASN A 255 20.58 -31.39 10.98
C ASN A 255 19.97 -30.01 10.67
N ASN A 256 18.87 -29.95 9.92
CA ASN A 256 18.22 -28.69 9.53
C ASN A 256 16.97 -28.35 10.37
N ASN A 257 16.68 -29.17 11.38
CA ASN A 257 15.49 -29.06 12.23
C ASN A 257 15.52 -27.93 13.26
N THR A 258 16.60 -27.14 13.33
CA THR A 258 16.77 -26.10 14.35
C THR A 258 17.10 -24.76 13.73
N ALA A 259 16.45 -23.69 14.20
CA ALA A 259 16.80 -22.33 13.79
C ALA A 259 16.75 -21.37 14.99
N ALA A 260 17.71 -20.44 14.99
CA ALA A 260 17.68 -19.25 15.84
C ALA A 260 16.81 -18.17 15.17
N GLY A 261 16.12 -17.39 16.00
CA GLY A 261 15.25 -16.29 15.62
C GLY A 261 15.74 -14.95 16.13
N SER A 262 14.79 -14.03 16.31
CA SER A 262 15.05 -12.71 16.88
C SER A 262 15.54 -12.78 18.33
N SER A 263 16.24 -11.73 18.76
CA SER A 263 16.53 -11.52 20.18
C SER A 263 15.26 -11.14 20.94
N LEU A 264 15.13 -11.67 22.15
CA LEU A 264 14.08 -11.36 23.12
C LEU A 264 14.71 -10.82 24.39
N SER A 265 14.35 -9.59 24.76
CA SER A 265 14.70 -8.99 26.03
C SER A 265 13.64 -9.34 27.10
N ILE A 266 14.05 -10.01 28.18
CA ILE A 266 13.18 -10.29 29.33
C ILE A 266 13.55 -9.30 30.44
N GLY A 267 12.60 -8.50 30.93
CA GLY A 267 12.87 -7.58 32.04
C GLY A 267 11.85 -6.46 32.19
N TYR A 268 12.16 -5.54 33.11
CA TYR A 268 11.42 -4.28 33.33
C TYR A 268 12.33 -3.10 33.00
N GLY A 269 12.16 -2.52 31.81
CA GLY A 269 12.97 -1.38 31.36
C GLY A 269 12.61 -0.93 29.93
N PRO A 270 13.00 0.29 29.54
CA PRO A 270 12.91 0.73 28.16
C PRO A 270 13.90 -0.01 27.25
N ASP A 271 13.68 0.03 25.95
CA ASP A 271 14.59 -0.47 24.90
C ASP A 271 14.42 0.46 23.68
N LEU A 272 15.26 1.48 23.58
CA LEU A 272 15.21 2.48 22.53
C LEU A 272 15.95 1.99 21.30
N ILE A 273 15.28 2.11 20.16
CA ILE A 273 15.90 1.86 18.86
C ILE A 273 15.74 3.08 17.97
N VAL A 274 16.70 3.28 17.10
CA VAL A 274 16.50 4.08 15.90
C VAL A 274 15.92 3.13 14.84
N LYS A 275 14.66 3.32 14.45
CA LYS A 275 13.99 2.49 13.45
C LYS A 275 14.32 2.90 12.03
N SER A 276 14.49 4.21 11.78
CA SER A 276 14.87 4.74 10.48
C SER A 276 15.64 6.05 10.62
N VAL A 277 16.50 6.34 9.63
CA VAL A 277 17.29 7.58 9.54
C VAL A 277 17.21 8.10 8.12
N SER A 278 16.97 9.40 7.97
CA SER A 278 16.91 10.08 6.67
C SER A 278 17.78 11.34 6.66
N GLY A 279 18.24 11.69 5.47
CA GLY A 279 19.02 12.88 5.14
C GLY A 279 18.87 13.20 3.64
N PRO A 280 19.47 14.29 3.14
CA PRO A 280 19.41 14.64 1.72
C PRO A 280 20.17 13.62 0.85
N ASN A 281 20.02 13.67 -0.48
CA ASN A 281 20.81 12.82 -1.38
C ASN A 281 22.26 13.30 -1.50
N SER A 282 22.48 14.62 -1.49
CA SER A 282 23.81 15.22 -1.48
C SER A 282 23.88 16.49 -0.64
N ALA A 283 25.11 16.92 -0.33
CA ALA A 283 25.36 18.14 0.41
C ALA A 283 26.75 18.71 0.11
N MET A 284 26.88 20.03 0.20
CA MET A 284 28.19 20.68 0.13
C MET A 284 28.99 20.47 1.42
N SER A 285 30.30 20.24 1.27
CA SER A 285 31.23 20.21 2.40
C SER A 285 31.19 21.52 3.20
N GLY A 286 30.94 21.42 4.50
CA GLY A 286 30.72 22.56 5.39
C GLY A 286 29.36 23.26 5.24
N GLY A 287 28.42 22.66 4.50
CA GLY A 287 27.02 23.09 4.43
C GLY A 287 26.18 22.59 5.62
N SER A 288 24.95 23.10 5.70
CA SER A 288 23.90 22.60 6.59
C SER A 288 23.03 21.58 5.87
N ILE A 289 22.55 20.57 6.58
CA ILE A 289 21.68 19.51 6.05
C ILE A 289 20.49 19.28 6.98
N ALA A 290 19.34 18.88 6.45
CA ALA A 290 18.22 18.42 7.27
C ALA A 290 18.37 16.92 7.53
N LEU A 291 18.17 16.50 8.78
CA LEU A 291 18.29 15.11 9.21
C LEU A 291 17.05 14.72 10.00
N SER A 292 16.60 13.47 9.87
CA SER A 292 15.52 12.94 10.69
C SER A 292 15.76 11.51 11.12
N ALA A 293 15.23 11.13 12.27
CA ALA A 293 15.25 9.77 12.76
C ALA A 293 13.91 9.40 13.41
N GLU A 294 13.42 8.20 13.14
CA GLU A 294 12.30 7.60 13.89
C GLU A 294 12.89 6.78 15.04
N VAL A 295 12.55 7.15 16.28
CA VAL A 295 13.01 6.49 17.50
C VAL A 295 11.82 5.81 18.16
N CYS A 296 11.95 4.52 18.48
CA CYS A 296 10.89 3.73 19.12
C CYS A 296 11.38 3.17 20.45
N ASN A 297 10.47 3.06 21.42
CA ASN A 297 10.71 2.27 22.63
C ASN A 297 10.06 0.90 22.48
N GLN A 298 10.86 -0.14 22.22
CA GLN A 298 10.43 -1.54 22.13
C GLN A 298 10.51 -2.29 23.47
N GLY A 299 10.79 -1.57 24.56
CA GLY A 299 10.94 -2.14 25.89
C GLY A 299 9.60 -2.38 26.60
N THR A 300 9.68 -2.75 27.87
CA THR A 300 8.52 -3.03 28.73
C THR A 300 8.18 -1.88 29.67
N ASP A 301 9.03 -0.86 29.76
CA ASP A 301 8.82 0.32 30.62
C ASP A 301 9.06 1.62 29.84
N PHE A 302 8.61 2.75 30.37
CA PHE A 302 8.78 4.05 29.72
C PHE A 302 10.26 4.46 29.67
N ALA A 303 10.67 5.10 28.56
CA ALA A 303 11.97 5.73 28.42
C ALA A 303 11.88 7.19 28.87
N SER A 304 12.84 7.62 29.69
CA SER A 304 12.97 9.04 30.04
C SER A 304 13.58 9.86 28.89
N PHE A 305 13.47 11.18 28.96
CA PHE A 305 14.11 12.11 28.02
C PHE A 305 15.58 11.75 27.74
N THR A 306 15.94 11.66 26.46
CA THR A 306 17.32 11.46 25.97
C THR A 306 17.55 12.27 24.69
N ASP A 307 18.70 12.10 24.04
CA ASP A 307 19.04 12.71 22.76
C ASP A 307 19.31 11.61 21.71
N VAL A 308 19.06 11.93 20.45
CA VAL A 308 19.62 11.20 19.31
C VAL A 308 20.76 12.01 18.70
N GLU A 309 21.88 11.37 18.44
CA GLU A 309 23.02 11.96 17.74
C GLU A 309 23.10 11.44 16.31
N PHE A 310 23.27 12.34 15.36
CA PHE A 310 23.44 12.01 13.96
C PHE A 310 24.92 12.06 13.58
N PHE A 311 25.32 11.16 12.69
CA PHE A 311 26.68 10.99 12.21
C PHE A 311 26.75 10.85 10.69
N LEU A 312 27.87 11.25 10.11
CA LEU A 312 28.30 10.87 8.76
C LEU A 312 29.39 9.81 8.91
N SER A 313 29.11 8.58 8.51
CA SER A 313 30.02 7.44 8.58
C SER A 313 30.62 7.12 7.21
N SER A 314 31.82 6.55 7.18
CA SER A 314 32.42 6.03 5.94
C SER A 314 31.97 4.61 5.59
N ASP A 315 31.24 3.95 6.49
CA ASP A 315 30.70 2.62 6.28
C ASP A 315 29.32 2.48 6.96
N ALA A 316 28.74 1.28 6.97
CA ALA A 316 27.41 1.03 7.52
C ALA A 316 27.41 0.82 9.05
N SER A 317 28.57 0.80 9.71
CA SER A 317 28.67 0.62 11.16
C SER A 317 28.69 1.98 11.83
N ILE A 318 27.54 2.42 12.34
CA ILE A 318 27.42 3.72 12.98
C ILE A 318 27.96 3.65 14.41
N ASP A 319 29.00 4.42 14.70
CA ASP A 319 29.56 4.51 16.04
C ASP A 319 30.05 5.92 16.40
N ASN A 320 30.41 6.10 17.68
CA ASN A 320 30.87 7.37 18.23
C ASN A 320 32.23 7.86 17.68
N THR A 321 32.88 7.13 16.78
CA THR A 321 34.11 7.53 16.08
C THR A 321 33.85 8.17 14.71
N ASP A 322 32.60 8.11 14.23
CA ASP A 322 32.15 8.77 13.01
C ASP A 322 32.08 10.30 13.14
N TYR A 323 31.85 10.99 12.02
CA TYR A 323 31.81 12.45 12.00
C TYR A 323 30.47 12.95 12.53
N PRO A 324 30.40 13.65 13.68
CA PRO A 324 29.13 14.13 14.22
C PRO A 324 28.52 15.18 13.28
N ALA A 325 27.26 14.98 12.94
CA ALA A 325 26.50 15.81 12.01
C ALA A 325 25.49 16.71 12.73
N GLY A 326 24.84 16.21 13.78
CA GLY A 326 23.82 16.96 14.52
C GLY A 326 23.26 16.18 15.69
N SER A 327 22.31 16.75 16.43
CA SER A 327 21.57 16.03 17.47
C SER A 327 20.18 16.62 17.65
N ALA A 328 19.22 15.79 18.05
CA ALA A 328 17.87 16.20 18.39
C ALA A 328 17.41 15.59 19.72
N PRO A 329 16.62 16.32 20.52
CA PRO A 329 16.07 15.77 21.75
C PRO A 329 14.95 14.78 21.47
N VAL A 330 14.93 13.68 22.22
CA VAL A 330 13.85 12.67 22.23
C VAL A 330 13.07 12.82 23.54
N SER A 331 11.78 13.11 23.42
CA SER A 331 10.87 13.19 24.58
C SER A 331 10.66 11.82 25.23
N GLU A 332 9.94 11.79 26.35
CA GLU A 332 9.58 10.53 27.00
C GLU A 332 8.78 9.64 26.03
N LEU A 333 9.08 8.34 26.00
CA LEU A 333 8.43 7.35 25.13
C LEU A 333 7.87 6.19 25.96
N THR A 334 6.56 5.96 25.86
CA THR A 334 5.91 4.78 26.43
C THR A 334 6.23 3.51 25.62
N PRO A 335 6.10 2.32 26.21
CA PRO A 335 6.29 1.05 25.49
C PRO A 335 5.48 0.98 24.19
N GLY A 336 6.12 0.54 23.11
CA GLY A 336 5.54 0.42 21.76
C GLY A 336 5.39 1.74 21.00
N SER A 337 5.62 2.89 21.62
CA SER A 337 5.49 4.19 20.96
C SER A 337 6.75 4.58 20.19
N CYS A 338 6.56 5.27 19.06
CA CYS A 338 7.62 5.84 18.23
C CYS A 338 7.45 7.35 18.11
N THR A 339 8.55 8.06 17.90
CA THR A 339 8.57 9.49 17.58
C THR A 339 9.57 9.78 16.48
N THR A 340 9.23 10.70 15.57
CA THR A 340 10.17 11.20 14.57
C THR A 340 10.74 12.51 15.05
N VAL A 341 12.07 12.59 15.11
CA VAL A 341 12.80 13.80 15.48
C VAL A 341 13.57 14.33 14.29
N VAL A 342 13.65 15.66 14.20
CA VAL A 342 14.34 16.37 13.11
C VAL A 342 15.47 17.23 13.68
N ALA A 343 16.58 17.32 12.95
CA ALA A 343 17.75 18.11 13.32
C ALA A 343 18.30 18.89 12.12
N ASP A 344 18.71 20.13 12.36
CA ASP A 344 19.63 20.84 11.47
C ASP A 344 21.06 20.33 11.70
N GLY A 345 21.57 19.56 10.75
CA GLY A 345 22.92 19.01 10.74
C GLY A 345 23.96 19.89 10.03
N TYR A 346 25.22 19.52 10.16
CA TYR A 346 26.37 20.17 9.54
C TYR A 346 27.34 19.15 8.94
N VAL A 347 27.78 19.38 7.71
CA VAL A 347 28.65 18.47 6.97
C VAL A 347 30.12 18.74 7.33
N GLY A 348 30.58 18.11 8.42
CA GLY A 348 31.91 18.30 9.01
C GLY A 348 32.98 17.28 8.61
N VAL A 349 32.99 16.81 7.36
CA VAL A 349 33.88 15.72 6.90
C VAL A 349 35.21 16.24 6.30
N PRO A 350 36.31 15.46 6.36
CA PRO A 350 37.62 15.93 5.92
C PRO A 350 37.84 15.89 4.40
N GLN A 351 37.06 15.08 3.67
CA GLN A 351 37.16 14.92 2.21
C GLN A 351 35.76 14.77 1.63
N ASP A 352 35.59 15.29 0.43
CA ASP A 352 34.41 15.03 -0.41
C ASP A 352 34.38 13.55 -0.79
N GLY A 353 33.18 13.01 -0.96
CA GLY A 353 32.93 11.60 -1.22
C GLY A 353 31.60 11.15 -0.61
N VAL A 354 31.35 9.85 -0.65
CA VAL A 354 30.10 9.26 -0.17
C VAL A 354 30.21 8.86 1.29
N TYR A 355 29.20 9.22 2.08
CA TYR A 355 29.08 8.89 3.51
C TYR A 355 27.70 8.28 3.79
N MET A 356 27.58 7.42 4.80
CA MET A 356 26.29 7.00 5.34
C MET A 356 25.81 8.03 6.36
N VAL A 357 24.54 8.44 6.28
CA VAL A 357 23.91 9.14 7.42
C VAL A 357 23.54 8.09 8.44
N GLY A 358 23.95 8.25 9.69
CA GLY A 358 23.60 7.35 10.78
C GLY A 358 23.05 8.10 11.97
N ALA A 359 22.36 7.39 12.86
CA ALA A 359 21.94 7.94 14.14
C ALA A 359 22.13 6.94 15.28
N ILE A 360 22.44 7.46 16.46
CA ILE A 360 22.55 6.72 17.71
C ILE A 360 21.63 7.40 18.73
N VAL A 361 20.63 6.67 19.24
CA VAL A 361 19.83 7.15 20.38
C VAL A 361 20.53 6.83 21.70
N ASP A 362 20.47 7.74 22.66
CA ASP A 362 21.12 7.59 23.97
C ASP A 362 22.62 7.23 23.88
N GLY A 363 23.37 7.80 22.92
CA GLY A 363 24.76 7.44 22.64
C GLY A 363 25.77 7.66 23.79
N TYR A 364 25.31 8.20 24.92
CA TYR A 364 26.07 8.37 26.16
C TYR A 364 25.66 7.41 27.30
N ASP A 365 24.79 6.43 27.03
CA ASP A 365 24.26 5.44 27.97
C ASP A 365 23.62 6.11 29.22
N GLY A 366 22.76 7.10 28.98
CA GLY A 366 22.10 7.91 29.99
C GLY A 366 20.82 7.27 30.55
N VAL A 367 20.14 6.48 29.73
CA VAL A 367 18.99 5.65 30.06
C VAL A 367 19.50 4.23 30.33
N PHE A 368 18.89 3.53 31.29
CA PHE A 368 19.20 2.11 31.52
C PHE A 368 18.22 1.28 30.72
N GLU A 369 18.70 0.66 29.66
CA GLU A 369 17.86 -0.06 28.71
C GLU A 369 17.94 -1.57 28.94
N LEU A 370 16.96 -2.30 28.43
CA LEU A 370 17.01 -3.76 28.40
C LEU A 370 18.07 -4.25 27.42
N ARG A 371 18.33 -3.46 26.38
CA ARG A 371 19.31 -3.72 25.35
C ARG A 371 19.89 -2.39 24.86
N ASP A 372 21.21 -2.26 24.91
CA ASP A 372 21.94 -1.06 24.47
C ASP A 372 22.64 -1.27 23.10
N ASP A 373 22.59 -2.49 22.55
CA ASP A 373 23.33 -2.87 21.33
C ASP A 373 22.55 -2.61 20.02
N ASN A 374 21.34 -2.08 20.12
CA ASN A 374 20.40 -1.81 19.04
C ASN A 374 20.03 -0.31 18.90
N ASN A 375 20.78 0.56 19.56
CA ASN A 375 20.52 2.00 19.55
C ASN A 375 21.02 2.71 18.29
N ALA A 376 21.89 2.06 17.50
CA ALA A 376 22.55 2.64 16.35
C ALA A 376 21.96 2.10 15.04
N THR A 377 21.66 2.97 14.08
CA THR A 377 21.16 2.58 12.75
C THR A 377 21.74 3.48 11.67
N ALA A 378 22.18 2.85 10.57
CA ALA A 378 22.55 3.54 9.34
C ALA A 378 21.30 3.80 8.48
N GLY A 379 21.22 5.00 7.91
CA GLY A 379 20.27 5.39 6.89
C GLY A 379 20.92 5.40 5.50
N ALA A 380 20.40 6.26 4.62
CA ALA A 380 20.86 6.38 3.24
C ALA A 380 22.29 6.93 3.11
N ARG A 381 22.89 6.68 1.95
CA ARG A 381 24.16 7.31 1.54
C ARG A 381 23.89 8.78 1.16
N VAL A 382 24.75 9.67 1.60
CA VAL A 382 24.83 11.09 1.24
C VAL A 382 26.10 11.32 0.42
N GLY A 383 25.94 11.98 -0.72
CA GLY A 383 27.05 12.49 -1.51
C GLY A 383 27.55 13.82 -0.96
N VAL A 384 28.75 13.86 -0.37
CA VAL A 384 29.36 15.11 0.08
C VAL A 384 30.29 15.65 -1.00
N GLY A 385 29.99 16.81 -1.58
CA GLY A 385 30.85 17.42 -2.60
C GLY A 385 30.15 18.48 -3.43
N TYR A 386 30.79 18.87 -4.54
CA TYR A 386 30.23 19.81 -5.53
C TYR A 386 29.87 19.14 -6.85
N GLU A 387 30.30 17.89 -7.10
CA GLU A 387 30.09 17.19 -8.37
C GLU A 387 28.58 16.85 -8.58
N PRO A 388 28.14 16.64 -9.84
CA PRO A 388 26.79 16.12 -10.11
C PRO A 388 26.63 14.68 -9.62
N ASP A 389 25.40 14.19 -9.62
CA ASP A 389 25.05 12.81 -9.30
C ASP A 389 23.80 12.41 -10.11
N LEU A 390 24.00 11.75 -11.24
CA LEU A 390 22.97 11.34 -12.19
C LEU A 390 22.46 9.96 -11.82
N VAL A 391 21.16 9.92 -11.52
CA VAL A 391 20.46 8.70 -11.16
C VAL A 391 19.31 8.46 -12.12
N ILE A 392 19.01 7.18 -12.39
CA ILE A 392 17.72 6.83 -12.97
C ILE A 392 16.71 6.78 -11.83
N ALA A 393 15.83 7.77 -11.75
CA ALA A 393 14.84 7.88 -10.68
C ALA A 393 13.67 6.92 -10.90
N SER A 394 13.21 6.77 -12.15
CA SER A 394 12.13 5.85 -12.49
C SER A 394 12.26 5.32 -13.93
N ILE A 395 11.72 4.12 -14.14
CA ILE A 395 11.56 3.50 -15.47
C ILE A 395 10.13 2.99 -15.57
N GLU A 396 9.32 3.61 -16.41
CA GLU A 396 7.96 3.14 -16.68
C GLU A 396 7.95 2.30 -17.95
N VAL A 397 7.43 1.08 -17.81
CA VAL A 397 7.33 0.08 -18.89
C VAL A 397 5.89 -0.39 -19.03
N PRO A 398 5.43 -0.74 -20.23
CA PRO A 398 4.11 -1.35 -20.37
C PRO A 398 4.10 -2.74 -19.72
N ALA A 399 2.98 -3.12 -19.10
CA ALA A 399 2.85 -4.44 -18.48
C ALA A 399 3.05 -5.60 -19.49
N SER A 400 2.61 -5.40 -20.74
CA SER A 400 2.88 -6.34 -21.83
C SER A 400 3.18 -5.64 -23.16
N ALA A 401 3.88 -6.35 -24.04
CA ALA A 401 4.19 -5.88 -25.39
C ALA A 401 4.03 -6.97 -26.44
N ILE A 402 3.78 -6.58 -27.69
CA ILE A 402 3.65 -7.52 -28.81
C ILE A 402 5.04 -7.94 -29.31
N SER A 403 5.23 -9.24 -29.45
CA SER A 403 6.44 -9.86 -30.02
C SER A 403 6.95 -9.17 -31.30
N GLY A 404 8.20 -8.71 -31.26
CA GLY A 404 8.89 -8.06 -32.37
C GLY A 404 8.41 -6.65 -32.73
N MET A 405 7.48 -6.06 -31.97
CA MET A 405 7.18 -4.62 -32.02
C MET A 405 8.07 -3.87 -31.03
N ASP A 406 8.44 -2.63 -31.36
CA ASP A 406 9.22 -1.79 -30.45
C ASP A 406 8.41 -1.52 -29.17
N ILE A 407 9.12 -1.44 -28.04
CA ILE A 407 8.56 -1.19 -26.70
C ILE A 407 8.88 0.25 -26.34
N ASP A 408 7.86 1.07 -26.13
CA ASP A 408 8.03 2.44 -25.68
C ASP A 408 8.17 2.49 -24.16
N VAL A 409 9.21 3.17 -23.68
CA VAL A 409 9.63 3.22 -22.28
C VAL A 409 9.79 4.67 -21.87
N SER A 410 9.32 5.02 -20.68
CA SER A 410 9.59 6.33 -20.06
C SER A 410 10.72 6.18 -19.04
N VAL A 411 11.75 7.01 -19.12
CA VAL A 411 12.88 6.99 -18.19
C VAL A 411 13.07 8.37 -17.60
N GLU A 412 12.97 8.48 -16.29
CA GLU A 412 13.27 9.71 -15.56
C GLU A 412 14.71 9.70 -15.05
N VAL A 413 15.44 10.75 -15.39
CA VAL A 413 16.83 10.94 -14.98
C VAL A 413 16.90 12.19 -14.11
N CYS A 414 17.38 12.04 -12.88
CA CYS A 414 17.56 13.14 -11.95
C CYS A 414 19.03 13.43 -11.72
N ASN A 415 19.35 14.68 -11.40
CA ASN A 415 20.65 15.07 -10.87
C ASN A 415 20.54 15.38 -9.38
N TRP A 416 20.86 14.42 -8.52
CA TRP A 416 20.86 14.59 -7.07
C TRP A 416 22.13 15.24 -6.53
N GLY A 417 23.04 15.70 -7.41
CA GLY A 417 24.32 16.28 -7.04
C GLY A 417 24.26 17.78 -6.78
N GLN A 418 25.43 18.40 -6.64
CA GLN A 418 25.56 19.81 -6.25
C GLN A 418 26.03 20.72 -7.40
N SER A 419 26.18 20.18 -8.61
CA SER A 419 26.44 20.96 -9.81
C SER A 419 25.72 20.43 -11.05
N GLU A 420 25.64 21.28 -12.07
CA GLU A 420 25.00 20.98 -13.36
C GLU A 420 25.73 19.86 -14.12
N ALA A 421 24.96 18.90 -14.65
CA ALA A 421 25.42 17.89 -15.60
C ALA A 421 24.83 18.12 -16.99
N TRP A 422 25.58 17.84 -18.05
CA TRP A 422 25.12 18.03 -19.43
C TRP A 422 25.84 17.10 -20.42
N GLY A 423 25.14 16.73 -21.49
CA GLY A 423 25.74 15.98 -22.60
C GLY A 423 26.00 14.51 -22.30
N VAL A 424 25.09 13.88 -21.56
CA VAL A 424 25.09 12.45 -21.27
C VAL A 424 24.13 11.71 -22.19
N ASP A 425 24.37 10.42 -22.40
CA ASP A 425 23.47 9.53 -23.14
C ASP A 425 22.76 8.61 -22.14
N VAL A 426 21.47 8.33 -22.38
CA VAL A 426 20.67 7.36 -21.63
C VAL A 426 20.45 6.15 -22.52
N GLU A 427 20.92 4.98 -22.09
CA GLU A 427 20.70 3.71 -22.80
C GLU A 427 19.69 2.87 -22.04
N VAL A 428 18.73 2.30 -22.76
CA VAL A 428 17.80 1.30 -22.24
C VAL A 428 18.06 -0.01 -22.97
N VAL A 429 18.36 -1.06 -22.21
CA VAL A 429 18.67 -2.39 -22.72
C VAL A 429 17.64 -3.38 -22.22
N LEU A 430 17.04 -4.12 -23.16
CA LEU A 430 16.10 -5.20 -22.87
C LEU A 430 16.85 -6.50 -22.56
N SER A 431 16.43 -7.24 -21.54
CA SER A 431 17.04 -8.52 -21.18
C SER A 431 16.96 -9.55 -22.31
N GLY A 432 18.12 -10.04 -22.78
CA GLY A 432 18.20 -10.98 -23.91
C GLY A 432 17.85 -10.37 -25.29
N GLY A 433 17.65 -9.05 -25.37
CA GLY A 433 17.22 -8.32 -26.57
C GLY A 433 18.21 -7.27 -27.07
N GLY A 434 17.70 -6.31 -27.83
CA GLY A 434 18.43 -5.11 -28.23
C GLY A 434 18.26 -3.97 -27.22
N GLY A 435 19.03 -2.90 -27.41
CA GLY A 435 18.87 -1.66 -26.66
C GLY A 435 18.72 -0.46 -27.59
N ALA A 436 18.28 0.65 -27.02
CA ALA A 436 18.26 1.95 -27.66
C ALA A 436 18.94 2.97 -26.73
N ALA A 437 19.70 3.90 -27.32
CA ALA A 437 20.33 4.98 -26.59
C ALA A 437 19.90 6.31 -27.18
N GLU A 438 19.42 7.21 -26.33
CA GLU A 438 19.01 8.56 -26.69
C GLU A 438 19.85 9.59 -25.94
N PRO A 439 20.35 10.65 -26.62
CA PRO A 439 21.14 11.69 -25.99
C PRO A 439 20.26 12.62 -25.14
N LEU A 440 20.68 12.88 -23.90
CA LEU A 440 20.08 13.89 -23.04
C LEU A 440 20.74 15.25 -23.31
N TYR A 441 20.10 16.06 -24.15
CA TYR A 441 20.55 17.41 -24.49
C TYR A 441 20.16 18.48 -23.46
N TYR A 442 19.32 18.12 -22.49
CA TYR A 442 18.86 19.00 -21.45
C TYR A 442 19.92 19.07 -20.33
N PRO A 443 20.41 20.26 -19.95
CA PRO A 443 21.28 20.39 -18.79
C PRO A 443 20.46 20.14 -17.52
N LEU A 444 20.89 19.20 -16.69
CA LEU A 444 20.26 18.92 -15.41
C LEU A 444 20.94 19.77 -14.33
N GLU A 445 20.22 20.78 -13.83
CA GLU A 445 20.64 21.53 -12.64
C GLU A 445 20.56 20.64 -11.37
N PRO A 446 21.17 21.04 -10.25
CA PRO A 446 20.99 20.32 -8.97
C PRO A 446 19.51 20.15 -8.62
N ASP A 447 19.15 18.93 -8.21
CA ASP A 447 17.79 18.47 -7.88
C ASP A 447 16.77 18.52 -9.03
N ASP A 448 17.24 18.74 -10.28
CA ASP A 448 16.40 18.73 -11.48
C ASP A 448 16.25 17.31 -12.04
N CYS A 449 15.08 17.01 -12.61
CA CYS A 449 14.75 15.71 -13.20
C CYS A 449 14.22 15.90 -14.63
N HIS A 450 14.50 14.93 -15.50
CA HIS A 450 14.02 14.95 -16.87
C HIS A 450 13.62 13.57 -17.37
N THR A 451 12.44 13.51 -17.97
CA THR A 451 11.86 12.27 -18.50
C THR A 451 12.08 12.15 -20.01
N LEU A 452 12.61 11.01 -20.44
CA LEU A 452 12.81 10.66 -21.84
C LEU A 452 11.90 9.50 -22.24
N SER A 453 11.26 9.62 -23.41
CA SER A 453 10.60 8.48 -24.05
C SER A 453 11.56 7.79 -25.02
N ILE A 454 11.87 6.52 -24.76
CA ILE A 454 12.84 5.72 -25.51
C ILE A 454 12.12 4.49 -26.09
N SER A 455 12.21 4.30 -27.40
CA SER A 455 11.61 3.15 -28.10
C SER A 455 12.66 2.06 -28.30
N VAL A 456 12.51 0.96 -27.55
CA VAL A 456 13.47 -0.16 -27.51
C VAL A 456 13.05 -1.25 -28.51
N PRO A 457 13.97 -1.80 -29.32
CA PRO A 457 13.63 -2.84 -30.29
C PRO A 457 12.96 -4.06 -29.65
N GLY A 458 11.90 -4.56 -30.29
CA GLY A 458 11.06 -5.64 -29.76
C GLY A 458 11.78 -6.94 -29.39
N ALA A 459 11.24 -7.62 -28.38
CA ALA A 459 11.71 -8.91 -27.87
C ALA A 459 11.03 -10.12 -28.56
N PRO A 460 11.62 -11.32 -28.49
CA PRO A 460 10.86 -12.56 -28.64
C PRO A 460 9.86 -12.75 -27.49
N ASP A 461 8.97 -13.74 -27.61
CA ASP A 461 8.01 -14.06 -26.55
C ASP A 461 8.73 -14.49 -25.26
N GLY A 462 8.29 -13.99 -24.12
CA GLY A 462 8.87 -14.27 -22.81
C GLY A 462 8.70 -13.11 -21.82
N VAL A 463 9.14 -13.33 -20.59
CA VAL A 463 9.18 -12.29 -19.55
C VAL A 463 10.56 -11.64 -19.56
N HIS A 464 10.58 -10.32 -19.66
CA HIS A 464 11.79 -9.51 -19.80
C HIS A 464 11.85 -8.41 -18.75
N THR A 465 13.03 -7.81 -18.58
CA THR A 465 13.24 -6.57 -17.83
C THR A 465 13.98 -5.59 -18.72
N LEU A 466 13.87 -4.30 -18.42
CA LEU A 466 14.66 -3.26 -19.08
C LEU A 466 15.58 -2.60 -18.07
N THR A 467 16.86 -2.49 -18.42
CA THR A 467 17.84 -1.78 -17.61
C THR A 467 18.14 -0.45 -18.28
N ALA A 468 17.90 0.65 -17.57
CA ALA A 468 18.28 1.98 -18.03
C ALA A 468 19.57 2.41 -17.34
N THR A 469 20.49 3.01 -18.10
CA THR A 469 21.75 3.54 -17.59
C THR A 469 21.98 4.93 -18.14
N VAL A 470 22.25 5.90 -17.26
CA VAL A 470 22.70 7.26 -17.62
C VAL A 470 24.22 7.36 -17.57
N ASP A 471 24.80 8.21 -18.42
CA ASP A 471 26.25 8.38 -18.57
C ASP A 471 27.00 7.06 -18.80
N ILE A 472 26.49 6.24 -19.72
CA ILE A 472 27.07 4.93 -20.09
C ILE A 472 28.58 4.95 -20.42
N SER A 473 29.11 6.11 -20.80
CA SER A 473 30.52 6.29 -21.15
C SER A 473 31.38 6.72 -19.96
N ASN A 474 30.78 6.93 -18.78
CA ASN A 474 31.40 7.49 -17.58
C ASN A 474 32.23 8.74 -17.96
N SER A 475 31.52 9.69 -18.57
CA SER A 475 32.09 10.87 -19.21
C SER A 475 31.95 12.13 -18.35
N VAL A 476 30.95 12.14 -17.47
CA VAL A 476 30.77 13.06 -16.37
C VAL A 476 31.40 12.41 -15.14
N SER A 477 32.04 13.22 -14.29
CA SER A 477 32.56 12.74 -13.01
C SER A 477 31.52 13.06 -11.96
N GLU A 478 31.15 12.06 -11.17
CA GLU A 478 29.98 12.12 -10.30
C GLU A 478 30.37 11.77 -8.86
N ILE A 479 29.57 12.24 -7.89
CA ILE A 479 29.82 11.91 -6.48
C ILE A 479 29.53 10.43 -6.22
N PHE A 480 28.46 9.91 -6.84
CA PHE A 480 28.17 8.50 -6.94
C PHE A 480 28.34 8.06 -8.39
N GLU A 481 29.09 7.00 -8.60
CA GLU A 481 29.35 6.42 -9.93
C GLU A 481 28.67 5.04 -10.06
N ASP A 482 27.97 4.63 -9.00
CA ASP A 482 27.41 3.29 -8.81
C ASP A 482 25.87 3.28 -8.73
N ASN A 483 25.22 4.42 -8.93
CA ASN A 483 23.76 4.60 -8.91
C ASN A 483 23.17 5.04 -10.26
N ASN A 484 23.96 5.11 -11.31
CA ASN A 484 23.52 5.54 -12.65
C ASN A 484 22.64 4.52 -13.39
N THR A 485 22.33 3.37 -12.77
CA THR A 485 21.62 2.26 -13.43
C THR A 485 20.46 1.80 -12.58
N ALA A 486 19.29 1.68 -13.21
CA ALA A 486 18.10 1.07 -12.63
C ALA A 486 17.55 -0.01 -13.55
N THR A 487 16.79 -0.96 -12.99
CA THR A 487 16.11 -2.00 -13.75
C THR A 487 14.61 -1.87 -13.51
N SER A 488 13.84 -1.94 -14.58
CA SER A 488 12.39 -1.85 -14.59
C SER A 488 11.73 -3.07 -13.94
N ASP A 489 10.43 -2.94 -13.70
CA ASP A 489 9.56 -4.10 -13.51
C ASP A 489 9.55 -5.05 -14.73
N LEU A 490 8.95 -6.22 -14.55
CA LEU A 490 8.82 -7.24 -15.58
C LEU A 490 7.88 -6.78 -16.70
N VAL A 491 8.29 -7.00 -17.95
CA VAL A 491 7.49 -6.81 -19.15
C VAL A 491 7.23 -8.16 -19.80
N ALA A 492 5.96 -8.52 -19.93
CA ALA A 492 5.57 -9.77 -20.57
C ALA A 492 5.40 -9.58 -22.09
N VAL A 493 6.27 -10.17 -22.90
CA VAL A 493 6.24 -10.04 -24.36
C VAL A 493 5.54 -11.25 -24.97
N GLY A 494 4.51 -11.01 -25.77
CA GLY A 494 3.75 -12.05 -26.46
C GLY A 494 2.38 -11.58 -26.91
N TYR A 495 1.47 -12.52 -27.19
CA TYR A 495 0.09 -12.20 -27.59
C TYR A 495 -0.98 -12.80 -26.65
N GLU A 496 -0.59 -13.54 -25.61
CA GLU A 496 -1.52 -14.21 -24.69
C GLU A 496 -2.12 -13.20 -23.67
N PRO A 497 -3.23 -13.53 -22.99
CA PRO A 497 -3.71 -12.75 -21.84
C PRO A 497 -2.70 -12.78 -20.68
N ASP A 498 -2.85 -11.88 -19.71
CA ASP A 498 -2.07 -11.85 -18.47
C ASP A 498 -2.99 -11.37 -17.34
N LEU A 499 -3.56 -12.30 -16.59
CA LEU A 499 -4.59 -12.05 -15.58
C LEU A 499 -3.95 -11.84 -14.22
N VAL A 500 -4.10 -10.64 -13.69
CA VAL A 500 -3.76 -10.35 -12.29
C VAL A 500 -5.03 -10.18 -11.48
N VAL A 501 -4.95 -10.52 -10.20
CA VAL A 501 -6.05 -10.33 -9.25
C VAL A 501 -5.62 -9.46 -8.08
N SER A 502 -6.50 -8.60 -7.60
CA SER A 502 -6.41 -7.96 -6.29
C SER A 502 -7.66 -8.28 -5.48
N VAL A 503 -7.53 -8.24 -4.16
CA VAL A 503 -8.57 -8.63 -3.21
C VAL A 503 -8.78 -7.51 -2.23
N ASP A 504 -10.03 -7.11 -2.06
CA ASP A 504 -10.51 -6.18 -1.04
C ASP A 504 -11.51 -6.93 -0.14
N ALA A 505 -11.22 -6.95 1.15
CA ALA A 505 -11.97 -7.72 2.14
C ALA A 505 -12.22 -6.86 3.38
N PRO A 506 -13.32 -7.12 4.12
CA PRO A 506 -13.62 -6.36 5.32
C PRO A 506 -12.56 -6.60 6.40
N ALA A 507 -12.25 -5.57 7.18
CA ALA A 507 -11.30 -5.66 8.29
C ALA A 507 -11.76 -6.68 9.37
N THR A 508 -13.07 -6.87 9.55
CA THR A 508 -13.64 -7.78 10.54
C THR A 508 -14.77 -8.66 9.99
N ALA A 509 -14.88 -9.88 10.51
CA ALA A 509 -15.91 -10.85 10.18
C ALA A 509 -16.46 -11.55 11.44
N PRO A 510 -17.73 -12.00 11.44
CA PRO A 510 -18.31 -12.67 12.61
C PRO A 510 -17.70 -14.07 12.79
N LEU A 511 -17.82 -14.68 13.97
CA LEU A 511 -17.31 -16.05 14.21
C LEU A 511 -17.98 -17.13 13.36
N SER A 512 -19.12 -16.83 12.72
CA SER A 512 -19.71 -17.70 11.70
C SER A 512 -18.85 -17.81 10.44
N GLY A 513 -17.96 -16.84 10.20
CA GLY A 513 -17.00 -16.83 9.10
C GLY A 513 -17.51 -16.35 7.75
N GLU A 514 -18.77 -15.92 7.65
CA GLU A 514 -19.34 -15.37 6.43
C GLU A 514 -18.91 -13.92 6.24
N ALA A 515 -18.27 -13.61 5.11
CA ALA A 515 -17.87 -12.25 4.73
C ALA A 515 -18.02 -12.04 3.22
N LEU A 516 -18.29 -10.80 2.81
CA LEU A 516 -18.29 -10.39 1.41
C LEU A 516 -16.88 -9.98 1.03
N VAL A 517 -16.32 -10.58 -0.02
CA VAL A 517 -14.98 -10.24 -0.54
C VAL A 517 -15.15 -9.70 -1.95
N GLU A 518 -14.60 -8.53 -2.22
CA GLU A 518 -14.46 -7.99 -3.56
C GLU A 518 -13.13 -8.43 -4.15
N VAL A 519 -13.15 -8.89 -5.39
CA VAL A 519 -11.94 -9.17 -6.17
C VAL A 519 -11.97 -8.36 -7.45
N GLU A 520 -10.83 -7.79 -7.83
CA GLU A 520 -10.64 -7.14 -9.11
C GLU A 520 -9.67 -7.96 -9.95
N VAL A 521 -10.12 -8.38 -11.13
CA VAL A 521 -9.27 -9.10 -12.08
C VAL A 521 -8.97 -8.19 -13.25
N CYS A 522 -7.68 -8.01 -13.56
CA CYS A 522 -7.22 -7.24 -14.71
C CYS A 522 -6.51 -8.12 -15.73
N ASN A 523 -6.82 -7.94 -17.01
CA ASN A 523 -6.05 -8.53 -18.10
C ASN A 523 -5.01 -7.52 -18.57
N ARG A 524 -3.76 -7.67 -18.15
CA ARG A 524 -2.62 -6.85 -18.56
C ARG A 524 -1.96 -7.34 -19.85
N GLY A 525 -2.48 -8.42 -20.46
CA GLY A 525 -1.93 -9.07 -21.65
C GLY A 525 -2.45 -8.47 -22.95
N GLN A 526 -2.26 -9.20 -24.05
CA GLN A 526 -2.57 -8.73 -25.42
C GLN A 526 -3.74 -9.47 -26.08
N ALA A 527 -4.19 -10.61 -25.53
CA ALA A 527 -5.37 -11.34 -26.00
C ALA A 527 -6.55 -11.24 -25.03
N PRO A 528 -7.79 -11.28 -25.53
CA PRO A 528 -8.99 -11.33 -24.70
C PRO A 528 -9.20 -12.72 -24.09
N VAL A 529 -9.79 -12.74 -22.89
CA VAL A 529 -10.26 -13.95 -22.21
C VAL A 529 -11.79 -14.07 -22.32
N HIS A 530 -12.29 -15.29 -22.50
CA HIS A 530 -13.72 -15.60 -22.64
C HIS A 530 -14.16 -16.59 -21.55
N GLY A 531 -14.14 -16.13 -20.30
CA GLY A 531 -14.53 -16.92 -19.14
C GLY A 531 -13.31 -17.36 -18.36
N VAL A 532 -13.19 -16.92 -17.10
CA VAL A 532 -12.18 -17.38 -16.16
C VAL A 532 -12.78 -17.52 -14.75
N ASP A 533 -12.42 -18.61 -14.09
CA ASP A 533 -12.84 -18.91 -12.71
C ASP A 533 -11.85 -18.30 -11.71
N ILE A 534 -12.36 -17.90 -10.56
CA ILE A 534 -11.58 -17.35 -9.46
C ILE A 534 -11.91 -18.18 -8.21
N GLU A 535 -10.89 -18.65 -7.51
CA GLU A 535 -11.02 -19.33 -6.21
C GLU A 535 -10.59 -18.38 -5.10
N LEU A 536 -11.43 -18.20 -4.08
CA LEU A 536 -11.14 -17.38 -2.89
C LEU A 536 -10.63 -18.26 -1.76
N TYR A 537 -9.66 -17.77 -1.02
CA TYR A 537 -8.98 -18.49 0.04
C TYR A 537 -8.88 -17.67 1.33
N GLY A 538 -8.88 -18.36 2.48
CA GLY A 538 -8.40 -17.82 3.74
C GLY A 538 -7.05 -18.43 4.08
N SER A 539 -6.02 -17.58 4.21
CA SER A 539 -4.65 -17.99 4.57
C SER A 539 -4.24 -17.41 5.93
N THR A 540 -3.32 -18.07 6.62
CA THR A 540 -2.70 -17.56 7.85
C THR A 540 -1.52 -16.62 7.56
N ASP A 541 -1.11 -16.49 6.30
CA ASP A 541 -0.10 -15.56 5.83
C ASP A 541 -0.53 -14.89 4.52
N ALA A 542 0.26 -13.93 4.04
CA ALA A 542 -0.04 -13.17 2.84
C ALA A 542 0.27 -13.92 1.53
N THR A 543 0.72 -15.18 1.58
CA THR A 543 1.00 -15.99 0.39
C THR A 543 -0.19 -16.91 0.11
N ILE A 544 -0.89 -16.65 -1.00
CA ILE A 544 -2.10 -17.39 -1.35
C ILE A 544 -1.76 -18.59 -2.23
N THR A 545 -2.14 -19.77 -1.76
CA THR A 545 -1.87 -21.05 -2.41
C THR A 545 -3.13 -21.91 -2.44
N ARG A 546 -3.16 -22.90 -3.33
CA ARG A 546 -4.29 -23.84 -3.41
C ARG A 546 -4.38 -24.81 -2.23
N SER A 547 -3.39 -24.83 -1.34
CA SER A 547 -3.42 -25.56 -0.06
C SER A 547 -4.17 -24.81 1.04
N ASP A 548 -4.41 -23.52 0.85
CA ASP A 548 -5.13 -22.70 1.83
C ASP A 548 -6.61 -23.10 1.91
N MET A 549 -7.30 -22.54 2.88
CA MET A 549 -8.70 -22.83 3.08
C MET A 549 -9.53 -22.18 1.98
N LEU A 550 -10.03 -23.00 1.06
CA LEU A 550 -10.99 -22.55 0.05
C LEU A 550 -12.25 -21.97 0.71
N ALA A 551 -12.47 -20.67 0.52
CA ALA A 551 -13.52 -19.88 1.17
C ALA A 551 -14.69 -19.57 0.23
N GLY A 552 -14.45 -19.45 -1.08
CA GLY A 552 -15.49 -19.06 -2.04
C GLY A 552 -15.06 -19.17 -3.50
N PHE A 553 -15.95 -18.78 -4.40
CA PHE A 553 -15.71 -18.79 -5.84
C PHE A 553 -16.31 -17.53 -6.49
N ALA A 554 -15.62 -17.00 -7.50
CA ALA A 554 -16.13 -15.95 -8.38
C ALA A 554 -15.86 -16.32 -9.86
N HIS A 555 -16.47 -15.59 -10.79
CA HIS A 555 -16.30 -15.82 -12.22
C HIS A 555 -16.33 -14.52 -13.02
N VAL A 556 -15.44 -14.41 -14.01
CA VAL A 556 -15.40 -13.33 -14.98
C VAL A 556 -15.71 -13.89 -16.36
N SER A 557 -16.80 -13.42 -16.99
CA SER A 557 -17.32 -13.97 -18.25
C SER A 557 -16.48 -13.61 -19.48
N SER A 558 -15.86 -12.44 -19.48
CA SER A 558 -14.92 -12.00 -20.51
C SER A 558 -14.10 -10.84 -20.01
N LEU A 559 -12.84 -10.77 -20.41
CA LEU A 559 -11.94 -9.66 -20.08
C LEU A 559 -11.02 -9.38 -21.26
N VAL A 560 -11.17 -8.20 -21.86
CA VAL A 560 -10.34 -7.77 -22.99
C VAL A 560 -9.01 -7.16 -22.50
N PRO A 561 -7.97 -7.08 -23.36
CA PRO A 561 -6.68 -6.50 -22.99
C PRO A 561 -6.79 -5.11 -22.33
N GLY A 562 -6.00 -4.87 -21.30
CA GLY A 562 -5.93 -3.61 -20.55
C GLY A 562 -7.10 -3.33 -19.60
N ARG A 563 -8.07 -4.24 -19.45
CA ARG A 563 -9.27 -4.02 -18.61
C ARG A 563 -9.22 -4.74 -17.29
N CYS A 564 -9.82 -4.10 -16.30
CA CYS A 564 -10.10 -4.65 -14.97
C CYS A 564 -11.60 -4.87 -14.80
N THR A 565 -11.97 -5.82 -13.94
CA THR A 565 -13.37 -6.11 -13.62
C THR A 565 -13.47 -6.56 -12.16
N LYS A 566 -14.29 -5.84 -11.39
CA LYS A 566 -14.59 -6.14 -10.00
C LYS A 566 -15.72 -7.15 -9.85
N ARG A 567 -15.62 -8.04 -8.87
CA ARG A 567 -16.62 -9.06 -8.52
C ARG A 567 -16.71 -9.19 -7.01
N VAL A 568 -17.90 -9.02 -6.46
CA VAL A 568 -18.19 -9.34 -5.06
C VAL A 568 -18.65 -10.78 -4.97
N ALA A 569 -18.11 -11.52 -4.00
CA ALA A 569 -18.47 -12.91 -3.75
C ALA A 569 -18.59 -13.20 -2.26
N ASP A 570 -19.54 -14.07 -1.92
CA ASP A 570 -19.68 -14.61 -0.57
C ASP A 570 -18.52 -15.58 -0.28
N ALA A 571 -17.77 -15.30 0.79
CA ALA A 571 -16.70 -16.15 1.29
C ALA A 571 -17.05 -16.70 2.68
N SER A 572 -16.79 -17.99 2.88
CA SER A 572 -17.00 -18.70 4.15
C SER A 572 -15.67 -19.15 4.73
N PHE A 573 -15.21 -18.44 5.74
CA PHE A 573 -13.97 -18.71 6.46
C PHE A 573 -14.23 -19.58 7.70
N TYR A 574 -13.25 -20.39 8.10
CA TYR A 574 -13.25 -21.10 9.37
C TYR A 574 -12.07 -20.64 10.23
N ALA A 575 -12.30 -19.63 11.06
CA ALA A 575 -11.32 -19.10 12.00
C ALA A 575 -11.63 -19.50 13.45
N GLN A 576 -10.61 -19.47 14.32
CA GLN A 576 -10.80 -19.53 15.76
C GLN A 576 -11.17 -18.14 16.31
N PRO A 577 -11.83 -18.03 17.48
CA PRO A 577 -12.12 -16.74 18.08
C PRO A 577 -10.86 -15.91 18.34
N GLY A 578 -10.83 -14.67 17.83
CA GLY A 578 -9.68 -13.78 17.90
C GLY A 578 -8.54 -14.11 16.93
N GLY A 579 -8.74 -15.04 15.99
CA GLY A 579 -7.79 -15.32 14.92
C GLY A 579 -7.94 -14.33 13.77
N THR A 580 -6.84 -14.11 13.04
CA THR A 580 -6.82 -13.35 11.79
C THR A 580 -6.54 -14.28 10.60
N LEU A 581 -7.14 -14.01 9.44
CA LEU A 581 -6.81 -14.68 8.18
C LEU A 581 -6.70 -13.66 7.06
N PHE A 582 -5.71 -13.79 6.19
CA PHE A 582 -5.65 -13.07 4.93
C PHE A 582 -6.71 -13.61 3.97
N ALA A 583 -7.54 -12.73 3.43
CA ALA A 583 -8.42 -13.06 2.33
C ALA A 583 -7.63 -13.02 1.03
N GLY A 584 -7.60 -14.12 0.30
CA GLY A 584 -6.84 -14.27 -0.93
C GLY A 584 -7.69 -14.70 -2.10
N ALA A 585 -7.18 -14.50 -3.31
CA ALA A 585 -7.79 -15.00 -4.53
C ALA A 585 -6.72 -15.55 -5.48
N ILE A 586 -7.10 -16.58 -6.22
CA ILE A 586 -6.33 -17.10 -7.36
C ILE A 586 -7.26 -17.06 -8.59
N VAL A 587 -6.89 -16.28 -9.60
CA VAL A 587 -7.55 -16.27 -10.91
C VAL A 587 -6.97 -17.39 -11.80
N ASP A 588 -7.83 -18.01 -12.62
CA ASP A 588 -7.53 -19.21 -13.40
C ASP A 588 -6.73 -20.28 -12.63
N PRO A 589 -7.23 -20.74 -11.47
CA PRO A 589 -6.43 -21.55 -10.57
C PRO A 589 -6.03 -22.91 -11.17
N ASN A 590 -6.68 -23.33 -12.26
CA ASN A 590 -6.39 -24.57 -12.99
C ASN A 590 -5.50 -24.37 -14.24
N GLU A 591 -4.96 -23.18 -14.48
CA GLU A 591 -4.13 -22.83 -15.64
C GLU A 591 -4.81 -23.28 -16.96
N SER A 592 -6.11 -22.97 -17.08
CA SER A 592 -6.95 -23.39 -18.19
C SER A 592 -6.88 -22.45 -19.40
N VAL A 593 -6.51 -21.20 -19.16
CA VAL A 593 -6.22 -20.14 -20.11
C VAL A 593 -4.70 -19.95 -20.10
N PRO A 594 -3.98 -20.21 -21.20
CA PRO A 594 -2.54 -19.93 -21.24
C PRO A 594 -2.28 -18.43 -21.13
N GLU A 595 -1.39 -18.04 -20.22
CA GLU A 595 -1.08 -16.65 -19.90
C GLU A 595 0.38 -16.31 -20.19
N LEU A 596 0.66 -15.01 -20.40
CA LEU A 596 2.04 -14.53 -20.54
C LEU A 596 2.83 -14.71 -19.24
N ARG A 597 2.15 -14.61 -18.12
CA ARG A 597 2.65 -14.81 -16.76
C ARG A 597 1.62 -15.60 -15.97
N GLU A 598 2.08 -16.70 -15.39
CA GLU A 598 1.25 -17.58 -14.54
C GLU A 598 1.60 -17.35 -13.05
N ASP A 599 2.62 -16.54 -12.77
CA ASP A 599 3.20 -16.31 -11.45
C ASP A 599 2.54 -15.14 -10.70
N ASN A 600 1.64 -14.40 -11.34
CA ASN A 600 0.96 -13.20 -10.84
C ASN A 600 -0.57 -13.37 -10.73
N ASN A 601 -1.05 -14.61 -10.79
CA ASN A 601 -2.48 -14.95 -10.73
C ASN A 601 -3.02 -15.01 -9.29
N ALA A 602 -2.17 -14.93 -8.28
CA ALA A 602 -2.54 -15.03 -6.87
C ALA A 602 -2.23 -13.74 -6.13
N SER A 603 -3.14 -13.30 -5.27
CA SER A 603 -2.94 -12.12 -4.43
C SER A 603 -3.69 -12.24 -3.12
N ALA A 604 -3.07 -11.73 -2.04
CA ALA A 604 -3.70 -11.55 -0.74
C ALA A 604 -4.18 -10.10 -0.60
N GLY A 605 -5.39 -9.92 -0.09
CA GLY A 605 -5.86 -8.67 0.49
C GLY A 605 -5.46 -8.57 1.96
N ASP A 606 -6.06 -7.61 2.65
CA ASP A 606 -5.78 -7.40 4.08
C ASP A 606 -6.29 -8.57 4.95
N ALA A 607 -5.71 -8.67 6.15
CA ALA A 607 -6.11 -9.68 7.13
C ALA A 607 -7.47 -9.32 7.74
N ILE A 608 -8.38 -10.28 7.72
CA ILE A 608 -9.69 -10.23 8.38
C ILE A 608 -9.54 -10.75 9.82
N ALA A 609 -9.97 -9.98 10.81
CA ALA A 609 -10.09 -10.44 12.19
C ALA A 609 -11.47 -11.02 12.50
N PHE A 610 -11.52 -12.16 13.19
CA PHE A 610 -12.76 -12.89 13.46
C PHE A 610 -13.20 -12.79 14.93
N GLY A 611 -14.40 -12.24 15.16
CA GLY A 611 -14.96 -12.05 16.50
C GLY A 611 -16.46 -11.72 16.50
N ASP A 612 -17.09 -11.84 17.68
CA ASP A 612 -18.49 -11.42 17.89
C ASP A 612 -18.56 -10.11 18.72
N GLU A 613 -17.41 -9.49 19.00
CA GLU A 613 -17.24 -8.31 19.86
C GLU A 613 -17.48 -7.01 19.09
N ALA A 614 -17.37 -5.85 19.73
CA ALA A 614 -17.46 -4.56 19.04
C ALA A 614 -16.17 -4.28 18.25
N ASP A 615 -16.18 -3.31 17.35
CA ASP A 615 -14.97 -2.83 16.66
C ASP A 615 -15.18 -1.34 16.35
N LEU A 616 -14.74 -0.49 17.29
CA LEU A 616 -14.92 0.95 17.29
C LEU A 616 -13.74 1.60 16.58
N ILE A 617 -14.03 2.19 15.44
CA ILE A 617 -13.06 2.94 14.66
C ILE A 617 -13.46 4.41 14.58
N VAL A 618 -12.47 5.30 14.60
CA VAL A 618 -12.66 6.70 14.21
C VAL A 618 -12.57 6.77 12.68
N SER A 619 -13.70 6.93 11.99
CA SER A 619 -13.73 6.93 10.52
C SER A 619 -13.44 8.30 9.91
N ALA A 620 -13.67 9.38 10.65
CA ALA A 620 -13.41 10.74 10.19
C ALA A 620 -13.27 11.73 11.35
N ILE A 621 -12.49 12.79 11.14
CA ILE A 621 -12.42 13.95 12.03
C ILE A 621 -12.67 15.20 11.19
N ASP A 622 -13.78 15.88 11.43
CA ASP A 622 -14.09 17.19 10.86
C ASP A 622 -13.87 18.27 11.92
N ALA A 623 -13.12 19.31 11.58
CA ALA A 623 -12.79 20.38 12.50
C ALA A 623 -12.59 21.70 11.75
N PRO A 624 -12.72 22.86 12.41
CA PRO A 624 -12.50 24.15 11.78
C PRO A 624 -11.10 24.25 11.18
N ALA A 625 -11.00 24.61 9.90
CA ALA A 625 -9.72 24.70 9.17
C ALA A 625 -8.74 25.71 9.79
N THR A 626 -9.22 26.78 10.43
CA THR A 626 -8.35 27.72 11.15
C THR A 626 -8.94 28.17 12.49
N ALA A 627 -8.07 28.48 13.44
CA ALA A 627 -8.45 29.03 14.73
C ALA A 627 -7.43 30.08 15.22
N SER A 628 -7.90 31.08 15.96
CA SER A 628 -6.99 31.95 16.71
C SER A 628 -6.41 31.20 17.91
N SER A 629 -5.14 31.47 18.24
CA SER A 629 -4.47 30.95 19.44
C SER A 629 -5.36 31.07 20.71
N GLY A 630 -5.61 29.93 21.35
CA GLY A 630 -6.47 29.80 22.54
C GLY A 630 -7.98 30.02 22.32
N ALA A 631 -8.46 30.08 21.08
CA ALA A 631 -9.90 30.12 20.77
C ALA A 631 -10.57 28.79 21.12
N SER A 632 -11.84 28.83 21.52
CA SER A 632 -12.61 27.60 21.70
C SER A 632 -13.08 27.10 20.35
N LEU A 633 -12.79 25.83 20.05
CA LEU A 633 -13.24 25.14 18.84
C LEU A 633 -13.83 23.78 19.21
N THR A 634 -14.55 23.18 18.27
CA THR A 634 -15.18 21.87 18.43
C THR A 634 -14.78 21.02 17.24
N ALA A 635 -14.25 19.83 17.52
CA ALA A 635 -14.01 18.78 16.54
C ALA A 635 -15.20 17.83 16.54
N GLU A 636 -15.63 17.44 15.35
CA GLU A 636 -16.66 16.44 15.06
C GLU A 636 -15.94 15.14 14.67
N VAL A 637 -15.96 14.16 15.57
CA VAL A 637 -15.33 12.85 15.36
C VAL A 637 -16.42 11.86 14.97
N THR A 638 -16.33 11.28 13.77
CA THR A 638 -17.22 10.19 13.37
C THR A 638 -16.65 8.88 13.89
N VAL A 639 -17.41 8.20 14.73
CA VAL A 639 -17.08 6.87 15.26
C VAL A 639 -18.04 5.87 14.67
N CYS A 640 -17.51 4.78 14.12
CA CYS A 640 -18.29 3.68 13.59
C CYS A 640 -18.04 2.42 14.42
N ASN A 641 -19.08 1.63 14.67
CA ASN A 641 -18.93 0.28 15.18
C ASN A 641 -19.01 -0.71 14.01
N GLN A 642 -17.86 -1.18 13.53
CA GLN A 642 -17.75 -2.19 12.47
C GLN A 642 -17.87 -3.63 13.00
N GLY A 643 -17.98 -3.80 14.32
CA GLY A 643 -18.08 -5.10 14.96
C GLY A 643 -19.51 -5.62 15.06
N TYR A 644 -19.68 -6.69 15.84
CA TYR A 644 -20.93 -7.45 15.92
C TYR A 644 -21.62 -7.38 17.29
N SER A 645 -21.03 -6.68 18.26
CA SER A 645 -21.66 -6.34 19.55
C SER A 645 -21.79 -4.83 19.71
N PRO A 646 -22.86 -4.33 20.36
CA PRO A 646 -23.00 -2.91 20.61
C PRO A 646 -22.08 -2.42 21.76
N ALA A 647 -21.54 -1.21 21.61
CA ALA A 647 -20.56 -0.61 22.53
C ALA A 647 -20.72 0.92 22.70
N PRO A 648 -20.29 1.50 23.83
CA PRO A 648 -20.27 2.95 24.02
C PRO A 648 -19.11 3.61 23.26
N ALA A 649 -19.39 4.66 22.48
CA ALA A 649 -18.38 5.42 21.75
C ALA A 649 -17.85 6.61 22.58
N GLU A 650 -16.93 6.35 23.52
CA GLU A 650 -16.20 7.39 24.26
C GLU A 650 -14.94 7.82 23.51
N VAL A 651 -14.78 9.12 23.27
CA VAL A 651 -13.69 9.66 22.45
C VAL A 651 -12.84 10.63 23.25
N GLU A 652 -11.53 10.48 23.16
CA GLU A 652 -10.52 11.45 23.58
C GLU A 652 -9.84 12.07 22.34
N VAL A 653 -9.60 13.38 22.37
CA VAL A 653 -8.96 14.11 21.27
C VAL A 653 -7.76 14.87 21.79
N TRP A 654 -6.66 14.77 21.04
CA TRP A 654 -5.42 15.53 21.20
C TRP A 654 -5.15 16.33 19.93
N THR A 655 -4.36 17.40 20.05
CA THR A 655 -3.81 18.12 18.90
C THR A 655 -2.32 17.84 18.80
N ARG A 656 -1.85 17.39 17.65
CA ARG A 656 -0.43 17.19 17.34
C ARG A 656 0.10 18.39 16.57
N GLY A 657 1.20 18.97 17.04
CA GLY A 657 1.82 20.13 16.41
C GLY A 657 3.34 20.14 16.52
N PRO A 658 4.00 21.22 16.05
CA PRO A 658 5.47 21.32 15.95
C PRO A 658 6.20 21.20 17.30
N TYR A 659 5.47 21.36 18.41
CA TYR A 659 5.99 21.35 19.78
C TYR A 659 5.47 20.18 20.62
N GLY A 660 4.83 19.19 19.98
CA GLY A 660 4.30 17.98 20.60
C GLY A 660 2.77 17.96 20.76
N ASP A 661 2.27 16.85 21.29
CA ASP A 661 0.83 16.60 21.44
C ASP A 661 0.26 17.35 22.66
N MET A 662 -0.86 18.05 22.46
CA MET A 662 -1.58 18.79 23.49
C MET A 662 -2.99 18.24 23.67
N PHE A 663 -3.39 18.03 24.93
CA PHE A 663 -4.74 17.56 25.22
C PHE A 663 -5.78 18.59 24.79
N PHE A 664 -6.70 18.19 23.91
CA PHE A 664 -7.73 19.07 23.36
C PHE A 664 -9.03 18.97 24.18
N GLY A 665 -9.52 17.73 24.35
CA GLY A 665 -10.73 17.46 25.10
C GLY A 665 -11.13 15.99 25.04
N SER A 666 -12.19 15.65 25.78
CA SER A 666 -12.85 14.34 25.69
C SER A 666 -14.37 14.52 25.65
N SER A 667 -15.09 13.53 25.14
CA SER A 667 -16.55 13.53 25.11
C SER A 667 -17.11 13.61 26.53
N ALA A 668 -17.79 14.71 26.87
CA ALA A 668 -18.34 14.94 28.21
C ALA A 668 -19.83 14.60 28.30
N GLY A 669 -20.21 13.37 28.69
CA GLY A 669 -21.63 13.00 28.85
C GLY A 669 -21.95 11.52 28.78
N ALA A 670 -23.24 11.19 28.61
CA ALA A 670 -23.67 9.83 28.28
C ALA A 670 -23.30 9.56 26.82
N SER A 671 -22.28 8.75 26.62
CA SER A 671 -21.72 8.35 25.34
C SER A 671 -22.78 7.62 24.51
N PRO A 672 -22.89 7.90 23.20
CA PRO A 672 -23.81 7.17 22.34
C PRO A 672 -23.41 5.68 22.35
N TYR A 673 -24.42 4.83 22.46
CA TYR A 673 -24.24 3.38 22.40
C TYR A 673 -24.52 2.99 20.95
N LEU A 674 -23.47 2.53 20.25
CA LEU A 674 -23.52 2.19 18.83
C LEU A 674 -23.91 0.72 18.67
N GLU A 675 -24.98 0.46 17.90
CA GLU A 675 -25.28 -0.90 17.45
C GLU A 675 -24.31 -1.30 16.31
N PRO A 676 -24.14 -2.61 16.02
CA PRO A 676 -23.35 -3.07 14.88
C PRO A 676 -23.71 -2.37 13.57
N GLY A 677 -22.71 -1.79 12.90
CA GLY A 677 -22.85 -1.04 11.65
C GLY A 677 -23.25 0.43 11.80
N ASP A 678 -23.59 0.89 13.02
CA ASP A 678 -23.93 2.30 13.25
C ASP A 678 -22.67 3.17 13.29
N CYS A 679 -22.78 4.36 12.73
CA CYS A 679 -21.82 5.44 12.91
C CYS A 679 -22.50 6.63 13.60
N GLU A 680 -21.84 7.24 14.57
CA GLU A 680 -22.31 8.45 15.25
C GLU A 680 -21.23 9.52 15.26
N ARG A 681 -21.68 10.77 15.22
CA ARG A 681 -20.81 11.94 15.30
C ARG A 681 -20.68 12.42 16.74
N VAL A 682 -19.48 12.33 17.28
CA VAL A 682 -19.12 12.72 18.64
C VAL A 682 -18.45 14.09 18.61
N PHE A 683 -19.07 15.07 19.27
CA PHE A 683 -18.55 16.44 19.34
C PHE A 683 -17.64 16.60 20.57
N VAL A 684 -16.39 16.96 20.32
CA VAL A 684 -15.39 17.24 21.37
C VAL A 684 -15.00 18.70 21.30
N SER A 685 -15.21 19.44 22.39
CA SER A 685 -14.85 20.86 22.47
C SER A 685 -13.57 21.04 23.27
N GLY A 686 -12.66 21.87 22.73
CA GLY A 686 -11.37 22.19 23.32
C GLY A 686 -10.95 23.62 23.04
N SER A 687 -9.70 23.94 23.36
CA SER A 687 -9.08 25.22 23.01
C SER A 687 -7.97 24.99 21.99
N ALA A 688 -7.87 25.88 20.99
CA ALA A 688 -6.75 25.88 20.06
C ALA A 688 -5.43 25.98 20.83
N PRO A 689 -4.37 25.28 20.38
CA PRO A 689 -3.00 25.46 20.86
C PRO A 689 -2.59 26.94 20.90
N TYR A 690 -1.59 27.24 21.74
CA TYR A 690 -1.14 28.62 21.90
C TYR A 690 -0.04 29.01 20.92
N ASP A 691 0.60 28.02 20.32
CA ASP A 691 1.63 28.11 19.30
C ASP A 691 1.01 28.17 17.90
N ASP A 692 1.54 29.09 17.10
CA ASP A 692 1.13 29.30 15.72
C ASP A 692 1.73 28.19 14.82
N GLY A 693 1.00 27.76 13.80
CA GLY A 693 1.42 26.72 12.86
C GLY A 693 0.28 25.76 12.50
N VAL A 694 0.61 24.74 11.71
CA VAL A 694 -0.30 23.66 11.36
C VAL A 694 -0.33 22.61 12.47
N HIS A 695 -1.53 22.19 12.83
CA HIS A 695 -1.80 21.14 13.82
C HIS A 695 -2.74 20.10 13.24
N GLU A 696 -2.75 18.90 13.81
CA GLU A 696 -3.63 17.79 13.45
C GLU A 696 -4.42 17.32 14.66
N PHE A 697 -5.63 16.81 14.49
CA PHE A 697 -6.32 16.12 15.56
C PHE A 697 -5.93 14.64 15.57
N VAL A 698 -5.66 14.13 16.76
CA VAL A 698 -5.52 12.70 17.04
C VAL A 698 -6.73 12.33 17.89
N ALA A 699 -7.66 11.56 17.33
CA ALA A 699 -8.83 11.10 18.04
C ALA A 699 -8.72 9.60 18.32
N THR A 700 -9.01 9.21 19.56
CA THR A 700 -9.00 7.82 20.01
C THR A 700 -10.36 7.50 20.62
N VAL A 701 -11.03 6.49 20.09
CA VAL A 701 -12.20 5.87 20.74
C VAL A 701 -11.75 4.77 21.70
N ASP A 702 -12.53 4.50 22.75
CA ASP A 702 -12.17 3.59 23.86
C ASP A 702 -10.73 3.78 24.36
N TYR A 703 -10.35 5.02 24.59
CA TYR A 703 -8.99 5.40 24.99
C TYR A 703 -8.52 4.81 26.35
N HIS A 704 -9.43 4.17 27.12
CA HIS A 704 -9.09 3.42 28.32
C HIS A 704 -9.00 1.90 28.11
N ASN A 705 -9.33 1.41 26.91
CA ASN A 705 -9.35 0.01 26.52
C ASN A 705 -10.27 -0.84 27.42
N TYR A 706 -11.48 -0.33 27.71
CA TYR A 706 -12.42 -0.94 28.63
C TYR A 706 -13.44 -1.86 27.97
N GLU A 707 -13.73 -1.63 26.69
CA GLU A 707 -14.66 -2.44 25.91
C GLU A 707 -13.82 -3.43 25.08
N PRO A 708 -14.06 -4.75 25.18
CA PRO A 708 -13.34 -5.70 24.34
C PRO A 708 -13.71 -5.51 22.87
N GLU A 709 -12.70 -5.41 22.02
CA GLU A 709 -12.84 -5.18 20.59
C GLU A 709 -12.20 -6.29 19.77
N ILE A 710 -12.73 -6.50 18.55
CA ILE A 710 -12.13 -7.45 17.61
C ILE A 710 -10.71 -7.00 17.22
N LEU A 711 -10.52 -5.69 17.02
CA LEU A 711 -9.25 -5.07 16.68
C LEU A 711 -8.93 -3.92 17.64
N GLU A 712 -8.25 -4.20 18.74
CA GLU A 712 -7.86 -3.20 19.76
C GLU A 712 -6.86 -2.13 19.26
N ASN A 713 -6.35 -2.27 18.03
CA ASN A 713 -5.27 -1.43 17.49
C ASN A 713 -5.73 -0.44 16.41
N ASN A 714 -7.01 -0.39 16.05
CA ASN A 714 -7.54 0.51 15.02
C ASN A 714 -8.34 1.71 15.59
N ASN A 715 -8.38 1.86 16.91
CA ASN A 715 -9.21 2.85 17.60
C ASN A 715 -8.74 4.30 17.46
N THR A 716 -7.52 4.53 16.94
CA THR A 716 -6.93 5.86 16.86
C THR A 716 -6.74 6.30 15.42
N THR A 717 -7.21 7.51 15.10
CA THR A 717 -7.05 8.12 13.79
C THR A 717 -6.51 9.54 13.92
N ILE A 718 -5.66 9.92 12.97
CA ILE A 718 -5.13 11.27 12.84
C ILE A 718 -5.81 11.92 11.64
N GLY A 719 -6.33 13.12 11.81
CA GLY A 719 -7.08 13.81 10.76
C GLY A 719 -7.49 15.22 11.17
N GLY A 720 -8.14 15.95 10.26
CA GLY A 720 -8.59 17.32 10.52
C GLY A 720 -7.44 18.31 10.73
N ARG A 721 -6.50 18.39 9.77
CA ARG A 721 -5.47 19.44 9.76
C ARG A 721 -6.11 20.81 9.96
N PHE A 722 -5.60 21.59 10.90
CA PHE A 722 -6.06 22.94 11.15
C PHE A 722 -4.92 23.90 11.47
N GLY A 723 -5.07 25.13 11.01
CA GLY A 723 -4.10 26.18 11.16
C GLY A 723 -4.38 27.02 12.41
N VAL A 724 -3.39 27.14 13.29
CA VAL A 724 -3.42 28.09 14.41
C VAL A 724 -2.61 29.31 14.03
N GLY A 725 -3.23 30.48 13.99
CA GLY A 725 -2.50 31.69 13.65
C GLY A 725 -3.38 32.87 13.30
N TYR A 726 -2.74 33.94 12.82
CA TYR A 726 -3.42 35.16 12.40
C TYR A 726 -3.31 35.43 10.89
N ASP A 727 -2.50 34.69 10.14
CA ASP A 727 -2.24 34.99 8.73
C ASP A 727 -3.42 34.67 7.80
N ALA A 728 -3.27 35.01 6.52
CA ALA A 728 -4.23 34.59 5.49
C ALA A 728 -4.05 33.09 5.20
N ASP A 729 -4.99 32.48 4.51
CA ASP A 729 -4.92 31.06 4.12
C ASP A 729 -5.74 30.91 2.83
N LEU A 730 -5.08 31.14 1.69
CA LEU A 730 -5.66 31.02 0.38
C LEU A 730 -5.65 29.56 -0.03
N PHE A 731 -6.84 29.05 -0.35
CA PHE A 731 -6.97 27.73 -0.92
C PHE A 731 -7.89 27.78 -2.13
N VAL A 732 -7.72 26.81 -3.02
CA VAL A 732 -8.55 26.65 -4.21
C VAL A 732 -9.68 25.69 -3.87
N ALA A 733 -10.89 26.22 -3.69
CA ALA A 733 -12.03 25.44 -3.22
C ALA A 733 -12.64 24.53 -4.29
N GLU A 734 -12.53 24.91 -5.56
CA GLU A 734 -13.07 24.16 -6.69
C GLU A 734 -12.38 24.61 -7.98
N VAL A 735 -12.13 23.67 -8.89
CA VAL A 735 -11.68 23.92 -10.26
C VAL A 735 -12.60 23.16 -11.21
N SER A 736 -13.04 23.82 -12.27
CA SER A 736 -13.85 23.21 -13.33
C SER A 736 -13.18 23.46 -14.68
N ALA A 737 -12.77 22.36 -15.32
CA ALA A 737 -12.21 22.34 -16.66
C ALA A 737 -12.97 21.32 -17.54
N PRO A 738 -13.04 21.51 -18.86
CA PRO A 738 -13.62 20.51 -19.77
C PRO A 738 -12.67 19.32 -19.92
N LEU A 739 -13.22 18.11 -19.91
CA LEU A 739 -12.45 16.86 -19.98
C LEU A 739 -11.80 16.62 -21.36
N ALA A 740 -12.45 16.97 -22.47
CA ALA A 740 -11.93 16.71 -23.82
C ALA A 740 -11.60 18.00 -24.59
N GLY A 741 -10.60 17.92 -25.48
CA GLY A 741 -10.16 19.03 -26.33
C GLY A 741 -9.48 18.59 -27.63
N LEU A 742 -9.40 19.49 -28.62
CA LEU A 742 -8.50 19.28 -29.75
C LEU A 742 -7.14 19.91 -29.43
N PRO A 743 -6.01 19.30 -29.84
CA PRO A 743 -4.71 19.92 -29.68
C PRO A 743 -4.67 21.34 -30.27
N GLY A 744 -4.36 22.33 -29.42
CA GLY A 744 -4.25 23.74 -29.79
C GLY A 744 -5.55 24.55 -29.74
N ASP A 745 -6.67 23.98 -29.27
CA ASP A 745 -7.91 24.71 -29.08
C ASP A 745 -7.87 25.61 -27.82
N GLU A 746 -8.72 26.65 -27.83
CA GLU A 746 -9.01 27.46 -26.63
C GLU A 746 -10.09 26.77 -25.79
N PHE A 747 -9.90 26.71 -24.48
CA PHE A 747 -10.90 26.20 -23.55
C PHE A 747 -11.05 27.08 -22.31
N GLY A 748 -12.23 27.04 -21.69
CA GLY A 748 -12.53 27.83 -20.51
C GLY A 748 -12.34 27.03 -19.23
N VAL A 749 -11.62 27.61 -18.28
CA VAL A 749 -11.48 27.07 -16.92
C VAL A 749 -12.03 28.08 -15.93
N SER A 750 -12.74 27.61 -14.92
CA SER A 750 -13.17 28.42 -13.78
C SER A 750 -12.67 27.82 -12.49
N ALA A 751 -12.28 28.66 -11.54
CA ALA A 751 -11.89 28.22 -10.19
C ALA A 751 -12.44 29.16 -9.13
N ARG A 752 -12.68 28.63 -7.94
CA ARG A 752 -13.07 29.40 -6.75
C ARG A 752 -11.91 29.47 -5.78
N ILE A 753 -11.44 30.67 -5.50
CA ILE A 753 -10.34 30.91 -4.55
C ILE A 753 -10.92 31.58 -3.32
N CYS A 754 -10.59 31.05 -2.15
CA CYS A 754 -11.14 31.49 -0.88
C CYS A 754 -10.00 31.78 0.10
N ASN A 755 -10.21 32.76 0.98
CA ASN A 755 -9.33 32.98 2.13
C ASN A 755 -9.99 32.40 3.39
N GLN A 756 -9.47 31.29 3.89
CA GLN A 756 -9.89 30.64 5.15
C GLN A 756 -9.15 31.17 6.39
N GLY A 757 -8.20 32.08 6.19
CA GLY A 757 -7.36 32.62 7.24
C GLY A 757 -8.04 33.68 8.09
N GLN A 758 -7.32 34.18 9.08
CA GLN A 758 -7.83 35.15 10.06
C GLN A 758 -7.47 36.60 9.69
N MET A 759 -6.54 36.80 8.75
CA MET A 759 -6.24 38.10 8.16
C MET A 759 -6.60 38.18 6.68
N PRO A 760 -6.84 39.40 6.16
CA PRO A 760 -7.02 39.57 4.73
C PRO A 760 -5.75 39.23 3.95
N SER A 761 -5.89 38.60 2.78
CA SER A 761 -4.76 38.28 1.92
C SER A 761 -4.16 39.53 1.28
N SER A 762 -2.86 39.48 0.95
CA SER A 762 -2.33 40.44 -0.01
C SER A 762 -2.81 40.06 -1.41
N PRO A 763 -2.94 41.02 -2.36
CA PRO A 763 -3.30 40.67 -3.73
C PRO A 763 -2.27 39.73 -4.36
N SER A 764 -2.73 38.69 -5.04
CA SER A 764 -1.92 37.62 -5.64
C SER A 764 -2.40 37.26 -7.05
N TYR A 765 -1.97 36.12 -7.59
CA TYR A 765 -2.44 35.57 -8.86
C TYR A 765 -2.94 34.14 -8.67
N ALA A 766 -3.98 33.80 -9.42
CA ALA A 766 -4.39 32.44 -9.69
C ALA A 766 -3.68 31.96 -10.96
N SER A 767 -2.73 31.05 -10.81
CA SER A 767 -1.96 30.47 -11.91
C SER A 767 -2.63 29.19 -12.38
N PHE A 768 -2.81 29.05 -13.69
CA PHE A 768 -3.41 27.89 -14.34
C PHE A 768 -2.30 27.08 -14.99
N VAL A 769 -2.15 25.83 -14.57
CA VAL A 769 -1.02 24.97 -14.90
C VAL A 769 -1.55 23.70 -15.59
N LEU A 770 -0.86 23.25 -16.63
CA LEU A 770 -1.14 21.98 -17.31
C LEU A 770 0.03 21.03 -17.06
N SER A 771 -0.26 19.99 -16.28
CA SER A 771 0.70 18.99 -15.84
C SER A 771 0.53 17.67 -16.58
N GLN A 772 1.61 16.94 -16.84
CA GLN A 772 1.54 15.58 -17.43
C GLN A 772 1.72 14.47 -16.40
N ASP A 773 2.37 14.75 -15.29
CA ASP A 773 2.65 13.81 -14.19
C ASP A 773 1.60 13.85 -13.07
N GLY A 774 0.64 14.78 -13.16
CA GLY A 774 -0.42 14.93 -12.17
C GLY A 774 0.02 15.66 -10.90
N GLN A 775 1.17 16.34 -10.91
CA GLN A 775 1.59 17.27 -9.87
C GLN A 775 1.72 18.67 -10.45
N ALA A 776 1.49 19.71 -9.64
CA ALA A 776 1.67 21.09 -10.08
C ALA A 776 3.05 21.60 -9.66
N ASP A 777 4.01 21.60 -10.59
CA ASP A 777 5.40 21.94 -10.30
C ASP A 777 6.04 22.91 -11.33
N PRO A 778 7.24 23.45 -11.06
CA PRO A 778 7.90 24.41 -11.96
C PRO A 778 8.22 23.87 -13.37
N GLY A 779 8.22 22.56 -13.58
CA GLY A 779 8.44 21.90 -14.88
C GLY A 779 7.23 21.96 -15.80
N ASP A 780 6.04 22.21 -15.24
CA ASP A 780 4.78 22.21 -15.97
C ASP A 780 4.55 23.40 -16.91
N PHE A 781 3.58 23.22 -17.80
CA PHE A 781 3.16 24.29 -18.70
C PHE A 781 2.22 25.29 -18.00
N LEU A 782 2.77 26.44 -17.61
CA LEU A 782 1.98 27.58 -17.13
C LEU A 782 1.12 28.17 -18.27
N ALA A 783 -0.17 27.84 -18.27
CA ALA A 783 -1.12 28.20 -19.32
C ALA A 783 -1.68 29.63 -19.18
N GLY A 784 -1.68 30.20 -17.98
CA GLY A 784 -2.02 31.61 -17.77
C GLY A 784 -2.22 32.00 -16.31
N ASP A 785 -2.37 33.31 -16.07
CA ASP A 785 -2.58 33.86 -14.72
C ASP A 785 -3.77 34.83 -14.70
N VAL A 786 -4.55 34.78 -13.62
CA VAL A 786 -5.62 35.75 -13.33
C VAL A 786 -5.32 36.47 -12.02
N PHE A 787 -5.30 37.81 -12.07
CA PHE A 787 -5.08 38.61 -10.88
C PHE A 787 -6.23 38.48 -9.88
N VAL A 788 -5.90 38.19 -8.62
CA VAL A 788 -6.82 38.11 -7.49
C VAL A 788 -6.55 39.30 -6.56
N ASP A 789 -7.56 40.13 -6.34
CA ASP A 789 -7.47 41.25 -5.40
C ASP A 789 -7.51 40.72 -3.94
N MET A 790 -7.18 41.59 -2.99
CA MET A 790 -7.23 41.28 -1.55
C MET A 790 -8.56 40.62 -1.14
N LEU A 791 -8.48 39.44 -0.52
CA LEU A 791 -9.62 38.69 0.00
C LEU A 791 -9.68 38.85 1.53
N GLU A 792 -10.80 39.35 2.03
CA GLU A 792 -11.08 39.39 3.46
C GLU A 792 -11.28 37.97 4.03
N PRO A 793 -11.09 37.75 5.35
CA PRO A 793 -11.35 36.46 5.99
C PRO A 793 -12.72 35.88 5.64
N GLY A 794 -12.76 34.63 5.18
CA GLY A 794 -13.95 33.90 4.74
C GLY A 794 -14.53 34.34 3.38
N ALA A 795 -13.89 35.27 2.68
CA ALA A 795 -14.33 35.70 1.35
C ALA A 795 -13.78 34.77 0.25
N CYS A 796 -14.61 34.55 -0.77
CA CYS A 796 -14.24 33.81 -1.96
C CYS A 796 -14.44 34.64 -3.23
N VAL A 797 -13.66 34.33 -4.26
CA VAL A 797 -13.79 34.90 -5.60
C VAL A 797 -13.76 33.80 -6.66
N ASP A 798 -14.68 33.89 -7.62
CA ASP A 798 -14.67 33.02 -8.80
C ASP A 798 -13.81 33.67 -9.89
N VAL A 799 -12.73 33.01 -10.30
CA VAL A 799 -11.88 33.40 -11.41
C VAL A 799 -12.22 32.56 -12.64
N ASN A 800 -12.12 33.17 -13.82
CA ASN A 800 -12.36 32.50 -15.09
C ASN A 800 -11.22 32.84 -16.04
N ALA A 801 -10.67 31.84 -16.71
CA ALA A 801 -9.62 31.99 -17.71
C ALA A 801 -10.03 31.34 -19.04
N GLN A 802 -9.42 31.81 -20.12
CA GLN A 802 -9.40 31.11 -21.40
C GLN A 802 -7.96 30.65 -21.61
N LEU A 803 -7.75 29.34 -21.64
CA LEU A 803 -6.46 28.70 -21.77
C LEU A 803 -6.31 28.11 -23.17
N PHE A 804 -5.07 27.75 -23.53
CA PHE A 804 -4.76 27.08 -24.78
C PHE A 804 -4.13 25.73 -24.49
N ASP A 805 -4.59 24.72 -25.21
CA ASP A 805 -3.93 23.41 -25.19
C ASP A 805 -2.54 23.53 -25.86
N PRO A 806 -1.47 22.99 -25.22
CA PRO A 806 -0.09 23.24 -25.65
C PRO A 806 0.31 22.66 -27.02
N GLY A 807 -0.57 21.86 -27.66
CA GLY A 807 -0.37 21.32 -28.99
C GLY A 807 0.66 20.20 -29.08
N PHE A 808 1.23 19.82 -27.93
CA PHE A 808 1.96 18.59 -27.64
C PHE A 808 1.24 17.89 -26.48
N GLY A 809 1.54 16.61 -26.25
CA GLY A 809 0.83 15.78 -25.27
C GLY A 809 -0.61 15.46 -25.67
N ASP A 810 -1.10 14.31 -25.22
CA ASP A 810 -2.47 13.83 -25.41
C ASP A 810 -3.27 13.81 -24.09
N ARG A 811 -2.62 13.99 -22.94
CA ARG A 811 -3.25 14.02 -21.62
C ARG A 811 -2.54 15.03 -20.71
N PHE A 812 -3.33 15.85 -20.02
CA PHE A 812 -2.88 16.84 -19.05
C PHE A 812 -3.81 16.88 -17.86
N GLU A 813 -3.31 17.04 -16.65
CA GLU A 813 -4.11 17.45 -15.50
C GLU A 813 -4.11 18.97 -15.37
N VAL A 814 -5.30 19.56 -15.15
CA VAL A 814 -5.47 21.02 -15.12
C VAL A 814 -5.44 21.50 -13.69
N PHE A 815 -4.34 22.13 -13.27
CA PHE A 815 -4.20 22.70 -11.93
C PHE A 815 -4.52 24.19 -11.90
N VAL A 816 -5.05 24.64 -10.77
CA VAL A 816 -5.07 26.04 -10.38
C VAL A 816 -4.35 26.17 -9.06
N VAL A 817 -3.38 27.09 -9.02
CA VAL A 817 -2.61 27.41 -7.82
C VAL A 817 -2.83 28.87 -7.47
N ALA A 818 -3.37 29.10 -6.28
CA ALA A 818 -3.43 30.41 -5.67
C ALA A 818 -2.03 30.76 -5.15
N ASP A 819 -1.52 31.92 -5.55
CA ASP A 819 -0.22 32.41 -5.10
C ASP A 819 0.99 31.51 -5.40
N TRP A 820 1.08 31.00 -6.64
CA TRP A 820 2.22 30.22 -7.17
C TRP A 820 3.63 30.76 -6.86
N GLN A 821 3.78 32.05 -6.52
CA GLN A 821 5.06 32.68 -6.21
C GLN A 821 5.35 32.79 -4.71
N GLU A 822 4.52 32.20 -3.85
CA GLU A 822 4.64 32.21 -2.38
C GLU A 822 4.86 33.63 -1.83
N MET A 823 4.07 34.59 -2.34
CA MET A 823 4.21 36.01 -2.01
C MET A 823 3.31 36.46 -0.85
N VAL A 824 2.25 35.71 -0.57
CA VAL A 824 1.32 35.88 0.54
C VAL A 824 1.74 34.89 1.61
N PRO A 825 2.15 35.34 2.80
CA PRO A 825 2.38 34.42 3.92
C PRO A 825 1.06 33.76 4.32
N GLU A 826 1.05 32.44 4.33
CA GLU A 826 -0.14 31.63 4.56
C GLU A 826 -0.01 30.80 5.84
N ILE A 827 -1.13 30.41 6.44
CA ILE A 827 -1.10 29.45 7.55
C ILE A 827 -0.79 28.04 7.02
N PHE A 828 -1.38 27.70 5.87
CA PHE A 828 -1.05 26.52 5.08
C PHE A 828 -0.45 26.97 3.77
N GLU A 829 0.82 26.62 3.54
CA GLU A 829 1.49 26.91 2.26
C GLU A 829 1.22 25.80 1.22
N ASP A 830 0.62 24.68 1.64
CA ASP A 830 0.47 23.45 0.85
C ASP A 830 -0.96 23.14 0.40
N ASN A 831 -1.95 23.98 0.74
CA ASN A 831 -3.35 23.79 0.34
C ASN A 831 -3.81 24.78 -0.75
N ASN A 832 -2.89 25.56 -1.31
CA ASN A 832 -3.20 26.61 -2.28
C ASN A 832 -3.23 26.10 -3.74
N ALA A 833 -3.08 24.80 -3.99
CA ALA A 833 -3.18 24.16 -5.30
C ALA A 833 -4.32 23.11 -5.34
N THR A 834 -5.05 23.02 -6.45
CA THR A 834 -6.06 21.98 -6.68
C THR A 834 -6.22 21.69 -8.17
N SER A 835 -6.46 20.43 -8.53
CA SER A 835 -6.75 20.04 -9.90
C SER A 835 -8.25 20.13 -10.24
N GLY A 836 -8.53 20.46 -11.49
CA GLY A 836 -9.85 20.35 -12.12
C GLY A 836 -10.07 19.02 -12.83
N GLY A 837 -9.20 18.05 -12.56
CA GLY A 837 -9.16 16.75 -13.21
C GLY A 837 -8.41 16.74 -14.55
N VAL A 838 -8.46 15.55 -15.17
CA VAL A 838 -7.74 15.23 -16.40
C VAL A 838 -8.43 15.79 -17.63
N ARG A 839 -7.63 16.40 -18.49
CA ARG A 839 -7.95 16.89 -19.81
C ARG A 839 -7.23 16.06 -20.87
N VAL A 840 -8.00 15.41 -21.75
CA VAL A 840 -7.49 14.55 -22.83
C VAL A 840 -7.68 15.24 -24.19
N LEU A 841 -6.64 15.19 -25.01
CA LEU A 841 -6.57 15.81 -26.33
C LEU A 841 -6.57 14.74 -27.41
N GLY A 842 -7.53 14.80 -28.33
CA GLY A 842 -7.58 13.84 -29.42
C GLY A 842 -8.75 14.04 -30.38
N TYR A 843 -8.82 13.18 -31.41
CA TYR A 843 -9.85 13.22 -32.46
C TYR A 843 -10.76 11.97 -32.42
N LEU A 844 -11.22 11.60 -31.24
CA LEU A 844 -12.03 10.40 -30.99
C LEU A 844 -13.34 10.77 -30.27
N PRO A 845 -14.39 9.94 -30.37
CA PRO A 845 -15.53 10.02 -29.47
C PRO A 845 -15.12 9.75 -28.02
N GLU A 846 -15.98 10.12 -27.09
CA GLU A 846 -15.84 9.79 -25.68
C GLU A 846 -17.24 9.56 -25.13
N LEU A 847 -17.67 8.30 -25.12
CA LEU A 847 -18.95 7.85 -24.68
C LEU A 847 -18.89 7.57 -23.18
N VAL A 848 -19.88 8.06 -22.45
CA VAL A 848 -19.98 7.87 -21.00
C VAL A 848 -21.42 7.57 -20.61
N ILE A 849 -21.59 6.78 -19.55
CA ILE A 849 -22.88 6.60 -18.90
C ILE A 849 -23.04 7.70 -17.85
N GLU A 850 -23.87 8.71 -18.13
CA GLU A 850 -24.12 9.84 -17.20
C GLU A 850 -25.08 9.45 -16.07
N ALA A 851 -25.98 8.49 -16.31
CA ALA A 851 -26.91 8.00 -15.30
C ALA A 851 -27.54 6.66 -15.68
N VAL A 852 -27.75 5.81 -14.68
CA VAL A 852 -28.61 4.61 -14.76
C VAL A 852 -29.73 4.77 -13.75
N SER A 853 -30.98 4.53 -14.16
CA SER A 853 -32.14 4.70 -13.28
C SER A 853 -33.15 3.58 -13.48
N GLY A 854 -33.59 2.98 -12.37
CA GLY A 854 -34.62 1.94 -12.32
C GLY A 854 -35.79 2.36 -11.42
N PRO A 855 -36.82 1.49 -11.28
CA PRO A 855 -37.86 1.66 -10.27
C PRO A 855 -37.29 1.50 -8.86
N ASP A 856 -38.00 2.02 -7.85
CA ASP A 856 -37.60 1.90 -6.45
C ASP A 856 -37.69 0.46 -5.92
N SER A 857 -38.69 -0.31 -6.38
CA SER A 857 -38.83 -1.72 -6.05
C SER A 857 -39.53 -2.52 -7.16
N VAL A 858 -39.35 -3.85 -7.13
CA VAL A 858 -39.93 -4.80 -8.08
C VAL A 858 -40.30 -6.12 -7.40
N MET A 859 -41.27 -6.85 -7.94
CA MET A 859 -41.58 -8.20 -7.45
C MET A 859 -40.64 -9.25 -8.08
N PRO A 860 -40.29 -10.31 -7.35
CA PRO A 860 -39.52 -11.42 -7.92
C PRO A 860 -40.23 -12.04 -9.14
N GLY A 861 -39.51 -12.18 -10.25
CA GLY A 861 -40.07 -12.68 -11.52
C GLY A 861 -40.75 -11.63 -12.42
N ASP A 862 -40.80 -10.35 -12.03
CA ASP A 862 -41.29 -9.28 -12.89
C ASP A 862 -40.26 -8.84 -13.94
N THR A 863 -40.77 -8.22 -15.01
CA THR A 863 -40.00 -7.47 -16.00
C THR A 863 -40.23 -5.98 -15.78
N PHE A 864 -39.16 -5.18 -15.74
CA PHE A 864 -39.20 -3.74 -15.48
C PHE A 864 -38.30 -2.96 -16.44
N GLU A 865 -38.44 -1.64 -16.49
CA GLU A 865 -37.68 -0.76 -17.40
C GLU A 865 -36.58 -0.02 -16.65
N VAL A 866 -35.35 -0.11 -17.15
CA VAL A 866 -34.19 0.69 -16.72
C VAL A 866 -33.92 1.74 -17.79
N THR A 867 -33.69 2.99 -17.38
CA THR A 867 -33.26 4.06 -18.27
C THR A 867 -31.78 4.33 -18.09
N VAL A 868 -31.01 4.18 -19.17
CA VAL A 868 -29.58 4.51 -19.24
C VAL A 868 -29.39 5.78 -20.07
N ARG A 869 -28.69 6.79 -19.53
CA ARG A 869 -28.35 8.02 -20.25
C ARG A 869 -26.90 7.95 -20.71
N VAL A 870 -26.71 7.79 -22.02
CA VAL A 870 -25.40 7.73 -22.66
C VAL A 870 -25.10 9.06 -23.33
N CYS A 871 -23.91 9.61 -23.14
CA CYS A 871 -23.48 10.87 -23.75
C CYS A 871 -22.16 10.70 -24.48
N ASN A 872 -22.03 11.31 -25.65
CA ASN A 872 -20.71 11.50 -26.26
C ASN A 872 -20.16 12.86 -25.83
N ILE A 873 -19.22 12.89 -24.90
CA ILE A 873 -18.54 14.09 -24.40
C ILE A 873 -17.21 14.38 -25.14
N GLY A 874 -16.91 13.60 -26.19
CA GLY A 874 -15.65 13.66 -26.91
C GLY A 874 -15.62 14.72 -28.00
N THR A 875 -14.52 14.75 -28.75
CA THR A 875 -14.33 15.75 -29.81
C THR A 875 -14.89 15.31 -31.16
N TYR A 876 -15.18 14.01 -31.32
CA TYR A 876 -15.68 13.42 -32.55
C TYR A 876 -16.96 12.61 -32.36
N GLY A 877 -17.71 12.36 -33.44
CA GLY A 877 -18.90 11.53 -33.39
C GLY A 877 -18.56 10.03 -33.30
N SER A 878 -19.31 9.27 -32.51
CA SER A 878 -19.14 7.83 -32.37
C SER A 878 -19.86 7.05 -33.47
N TYR A 879 -19.46 5.79 -33.66
CA TYR A 879 -20.29 4.80 -34.34
C TYR A 879 -21.36 4.25 -33.38
N GLY A 880 -22.29 3.44 -33.88
CA GLY A 880 -23.26 2.80 -33.02
C GLY A 880 -22.62 1.63 -32.28
N THR A 881 -22.89 1.52 -30.99
CA THR A 881 -22.44 0.46 -30.10
C THR A 881 -23.63 -0.12 -29.31
N ASP A 882 -23.40 -0.96 -28.32
CA ASP A 882 -24.41 -1.58 -27.46
C ASP A 882 -24.14 -1.21 -25.99
N VAL A 883 -25.20 -1.24 -25.17
CA VAL A 883 -25.11 -1.20 -23.71
C VAL A 883 -25.70 -2.49 -23.15
N GLU A 884 -24.98 -3.13 -22.26
CA GLU A 884 -25.41 -4.35 -21.56
C GLU A 884 -25.68 -4.05 -20.08
N LEU A 885 -26.73 -4.66 -19.53
CA LEU A 885 -27.13 -4.50 -18.14
C LEU A 885 -26.95 -5.81 -17.39
N TYR A 886 -26.45 -5.71 -16.16
CA TYR A 886 -26.20 -6.80 -15.24
C TYR A 886 -26.88 -6.52 -13.90
N SER A 887 -27.27 -7.56 -13.17
CA SER A 887 -27.87 -7.45 -11.83
C SER A 887 -26.91 -7.97 -10.77
N SER A 888 -26.82 -7.29 -9.62
CA SER A 888 -25.95 -7.72 -8.50
C SER A 888 -26.51 -8.87 -7.63
N SER A 889 -27.70 -9.42 -7.91
CA SER A 889 -28.30 -10.46 -7.06
C SER A 889 -27.66 -11.85 -7.23
N PRO A 890 -27.50 -12.65 -6.15
CA PRO A 890 -27.04 -14.04 -6.23
C PRO A 890 -28.14 -14.94 -6.81
N SER A 891 -28.02 -15.35 -8.08
CA SER A 891 -28.85 -16.44 -8.60
C SER A 891 -28.26 -17.80 -8.18
N PRO A 892 -29.08 -18.78 -7.76
CA PRO A 892 -28.64 -20.16 -7.51
C PRO A 892 -28.02 -20.86 -8.74
N ALA A 893 -28.05 -20.22 -9.91
CA ALA A 893 -27.46 -20.68 -11.17
C ALA A 893 -26.15 -19.95 -11.54
N GLY A 894 -25.61 -19.09 -10.67
CA GLY A 894 -24.54 -18.14 -11.00
C GLY A 894 -25.05 -16.97 -11.86
N PRO A 895 -24.30 -15.86 -12.00
CA PRO A 895 -24.67 -14.76 -12.87
C PRO A 895 -24.58 -15.20 -14.34
N GLY A 896 -25.72 -15.59 -14.91
CA GLY A 896 -25.85 -16.00 -16.29
C GLY A 896 -26.17 -14.83 -17.21
N GLY A 897 -25.16 -14.24 -17.86
CA GLY A 897 -25.31 -13.29 -18.97
C GLY A 897 -26.05 -11.97 -18.66
N PRO A 898 -26.12 -11.04 -19.61
CA PRO A 898 -26.77 -9.75 -19.41
C PRO A 898 -28.28 -9.91 -19.17
N VAL A 899 -28.82 -9.21 -18.16
CA VAL A 899 -30.25 -9.18 -17.82
C VAL A 899 -31.05 -8.25 -18.73
N GLY A 900 -30.36 -7.39 -19.48
CA GLY A 900 -30.93 -6.53 -20.53
C GLY A 900 -29.85 -6.04 -21.48
N MET A 901 -30.24 -5.68 -22.71
CA MET A 901 -29.32 -5.09 -23.70
C MET A 901 -30.06 -4.06 -24.56
N ALA A 902 -29.37 -2.99 -24.97
CA ALA A 902 -29.90 -2.01 -25.91
C ALA A 902 -28.84 -1.46 -26.86
N GLN A 903 -29.26 -1.07 -28.06
CA GLN A 903 -28.35 -0.47 -29.05
C GLN A 903 -28.26 1.04 -28.87
N VAL A 904 -27.04 1.54 -28.83
CA VAL A 904 -26.70 2.96 -28.89
C VAL A 904 -26.55 3.36 -30.35
N ALA A 905 -27.34 4.35 -30.79
CA ALA A 905 -27.19 4.85 -32.16
C ALA A 905 -25.89 5.68 -32.27
N PRO A 906 -25.31 5.87 -33.47
CA PRO A 906 -24.18 6.78 -33.65
C PRO A 906 -24.46 8.16 -33.03
N LEU A 907 -23.63 8.58 -32.09
CA LEU A 907 -23.82 9.80 -31.30
C LEU A 907 -22.82 10.87 -31.75
N PRO A 908 -23.28 12.03 -32.27
CA PRO A 908 -22.39 13.17 -32.49
C PRO A 908 -21.78 13.68 -31.17
N ALA A 909 -20.58 14.27 -31.24
CA ALA A 909 -19.96 14.95 -30.11
C ALA A 909 -20.90 15.96 -29.43
N GLY A 910 -20.95 15.93 -28.10
CA GLY A 910 -21.79 16.76 -27.24
C GLY A 910 -23.27 16.35 -27.18
N VAL A 911 -23.66 15.18 -27.69
CA VAL A 911 -25.06 14.73 -27.73
C VAL A 911 -25.27 13.55 -26.79
N CYS A 912 -26.38 13.57 -26.06
CA CYS A 912 -26.83 12.48 -25.19
C CYS A 912 -28.06 11.76 -25.74
N GLN A 913 -28.17 10.47 -25.42
CA GLN A 913 -29.30 9.60 -25.72
C GLN A 913 -29.75 8.86 -24.46
N ASN A 914 -31.06 8.89 -24.19
CA ASN A 914 -31.67 8.04 -23.17
C ASN A 914 -32.16 6.74 -23.81
N LEU A 915 -31.66 5.61 -23.32
CA LEU A 915 -32.02 4.26 -23.71
C LEU A 915 -32.95 3.68 -22.65
N ARG A 916 -34.02 3.02 -23.09
CA ARG A 916 -34.94 2.28 -22.21
C ARG A 916 -34.73 0.80 -22.47
N VAL A 917 -34.32 0.08 -21.43
CA VAL A 917 -33.94 -1.32 -21.50
C VAL A 917 -34.91 -2.11 -20.62
N GLU A 918 -35.51 -3.17 -21.17
CA GLU A 918 -36.36 -4.08 -20.40
C GLU A 918 -35.46 -5.11 -19.72
N VAL A 919 -35.58 -5.20 -18.39
CA VAL A 919 -34.80 -6.07 -17.51
C VAL A 919 -35.75 -7.05 -16.82
N TRP A 920 -35.28 -8.25 -16.50
CA TRP A 920 -36.05 -9.25 -15.76
C TRP A 920 -35.35 -9.63 -14.46
N VAL A 921 -36.12 -9.92 -13.41
CA VAL A 921 -35.62 -10.39 -12.11
C VAL A 921 -35.88 -11.89 -11.96
N ASP A 922 -34.92 -12.61 -11.37
CA ASP A 922 -35.13 -14.03 -11.05
C ASP A 922 -36.29 -14.21 -10.05
N THR A 923 -37.01 -15.31 -10.20
CA THR A 923 -38.18 -15.68 -9.39
C THR A 923 -37.87 -15.95 -7.92
N TYR A 924 -36.60 -16.05 -7.53
CA TYR A 924 -36.15 -16.35 -6.17
C TYR A 924 -35.28 -15.24 -5.56
N ALA A 925 -35.06 -14.12 -6.25
CA ALA A 925 -34.31 -13.00 -5.70
C ALA A 925 -35.15 -12.28 -4.62
N GLU A 926 -34.55 -11.99 -3.46
CA GLU A 926 -35.12 -11.16 -2.39
C GLU A 926 -34.00 -10.26 -1.84
N GLY A 927 -34.32 -9.02 -1.46
CA GLY A 927 -33.36 -8.04 -0.94
C GLY A 927 -33.07 -6.88 -1.90
N ALA A 928 -32.05 -6.08 -1.62
CA ALA A 928 -31.63 -4.98 -2.47
C ALA A 928 -30.84 -5.50 -3.70
N MET A 929 -31.13 -4.94 -4.87
CA MET A 929 -30.46 -5.25 -6.13
C MET A 929 -30.06 -3.96 -6.83
N THR A 930 -28.85 -3.87 -7.35
CA THR A 930 -28.40 -2.79 -8.23
C THR A 930 -28.28 -3.27 -9.67
N ILE A 931 -28.42 -2.33 -10.61
CA ILE A 931 -28.22 -2.59 -12.03
C ILE A 931 -26.94 -1.91 -12.48
N LEU A 932 -25.97 -2.71 -12.86
CA LEU A 932 -24.75 -2.26 -13.51
C LEU A 932 -24.99 -2.18 -15.02
N ALA A 933 -24.57 -1.09 -15.64
CA ALA A 933 -24.60 -0.88 -17.08
C ALA A 933 -23.16 -0.77 -17.60
N GLU A 934 -22.87 -1.49 -18.68
CA GLU A 934 -21.60 -1.44 -19.41
C GLU A 934 -21.86 -0.97 -20.84
N LEU A 935 -21.22 0.13 -21.23
CA LEU A 935 -21.27 0.68 -22.57
C LEU A 935 -20.11 0.15 -23.40
N ASP A 936 -20.37 -0.11 -24.68
CA ASP A 936 -19.42 -0.72 -25.60
C ASP A 936 -18.67 -1.94 -25.05
N PRO A 937 -19.38 -2.95 -24.50
CA PRO A 937 -18.75 -4.12 -23.86
C PRO A 937 -17.95 -5.00 -24.85
N TYR A 938 -18.03 -4.71 -26.15
CA TYR A 938 -17.32 -5.39 -27.22
C TYR A 938 -16.21 -4.54 -27.85
N ASP A 939 -15.93 -3.35 -27.30
CA ASP A 939 -14.87 -2.44 -27.73
C ASP A 939 -14.92 -2.16 -29.25
N THR A 940 -16.11 -1.77 -29.72
CA THR A 940 -16.40 -1.52 -31.13
C THR A 940 -16.17 -0.06 -31.54
N VAL A 941 -16.04 0.83 -30.56
CA VAL A 941 -15.80 2.26 -30.69
C VAL A 941 -14.56 2.61 -29.88
N THR A 942 -13.48 2.96 -30.56
CA THR A 942 -12.29 3.50 -29.87
C THR A 942 -12.55 4.92 -29.36
N GLU A 943 -12.28 5.14 -28.09
CA GLU A 943 -12.65 6.32 -27.30
C GLU A 943 -11.41 7.14 -26.90
N LEU A 944 -11.58 8.31 -26.27
CA LEU A 944 -10.45 9.08 -25.73
C LEU A 944 -10.00 8.51 -24.38
N ILE A 945 -10.98 8.09 -23.58
CA ILE A 945 -10.84 7.43 -22.30
C ILE A 945 -11.72 6.19 -22.41
N GLU A 946 -11.07 5.06 -22.21
CA GLU A 946 -11.59 3.78 -22.62
C GLU A 946 -12.28 3.08 -21.42
N ASP A 947 -11.92 3.45 -20.19
CA ASP A 947 -12.27 2.77 -18.94
C ASP A 947 -13.44 3.39 -18.16
N ASN A 948 -14.07 4.46 -18.64
CA ASN A 948 -15.16 5.17 -17.95
C ASN A 948 -16.56 4.82 -18.51
N ASN A 949 -16.68 3.63 -19.11
CA ASN A 949 -17.86 3.15 -19.81
C ASN A 949 -18.88 2.42 -18.93
N SER A 950 -18.74 2.47 -17.60
CA SER A 950 -19.65 1.81 -16.67
C SER A 950 -20.54 2.82 -15.94
N GLY A 951 -21.68 2.35 -15.45
CA GLY A 951 -22.55 3.14 -14.58
C GLY A 951 -23.50 2.24 -13.79
N GLU A 952 -23.92 2.69 -12.62
CA GLU A 952 -24.77 1.90 -11.73
C GLU A 952 -26.07 2.64 -11.37
N SER A 953 -27.14 1.87 -11.15
CA SER A 953 -28.40 2.41 -10.60
C SER A 953 -28.33 2.55 -9.09
N ALA A 954 -29.18 3.41 -8.52
CA ALA A 954 -29.53 3.29 -7.11
C ALA A 954 -30.07 1.87 -6.78
N PRO A 955 -29.93 1.39 -5.53
CA PRO A 955 -30.46 0.11 -5.11
C PRO A 955 -31.96 -0.01 -5.38
N ILE A 956 -32.42 -1.16 -5.83
CA ILE A 956 -33.81 -1.50 -6.15
C ILE A 956 -34.26 -2.58 -5.17
N GLY A 957 -35.33 -2.35 -4.42
CA GLY A 957 -35.87 -3.36 -3.52
C GLY A 957 -36.53 -4.51 -4.28
N VAL A 958 -36.09 -5.74 -4.10
CA VAL A 958 -36.69 -6.94 -4.69
C VAL A 958 -37.43 -7.74 -3.63
N GLY A 959 -38.74 -7.89 -3.79
CA GLY A 959 -39.53 -8.72 -2.88
C GLY A 959 -41.02 -8.37 -2.86
N TYR A 960 -41.71 -8.78 -1.80
CA TYR A 960 -43.15 -8.59 -1.65
C TYR A 960 -43.53 -7.62 -0.52
N ASP A 961 -42.56 -7.18 0.28
CA ASP A 961 -42.79 -6.38 1.47
C ASP A 961 -42.93 -4.88 1.17
N ALA A 962 -43.28 -4.09 2.19
CA ALA A 962 -43.30 -2.63 2.08
C ALA A 962 -41.85 -2.09 2.03
N ASP A 963 -41.66 -0.86 1.59
CA ASP A 963 -40.36 -0.20 1.57
C ASP A 963 -40.65 1.28 1.85
N PHE A 964 -40.35 1.74 3.07
CA PHE A 964 -40.70 3.09 3.48
C PHE A 964 -39.50 4.01 3.33
N THR A 965 -39.68 5.15 2.67
CA THR A 965 -38.61 6.15 2.52
C THR A 965 -39.06 7.53 2.96
N ILE A 966 -38.11 8.33 3.44
CA ILE A 966 -38.32 9.75 3.73
C ILE A 966 -38.04 10.55 2.45
N ALA A 967 -39.11 10.95 1.75
CA ALA A 967 -38.99 11.69 0.49
C ALA A 967 -38.62 13.17 0.68
N SER A 968 -39.03 13.78 1.80
CA SER A 968 -38.60 15.13 2.17
C SER A 968 -38.84 15.44 3.64
N VAL A 969 -37.99 16.31 4.21
CA VAL A 969 -38.21 16.92 5.53
C VAL A 969 -38.13 18.43 5.38
N TRP A 970 -39.18 19.13 5.79
CA TRP A 970 -39.27 20.58 5.70
C TRP A 970 -39.43 21.24 7.06
N THR A 971 -38.63 22.29 7.27
CA THR A 971 -38.67 23.18 8.43
C THR A 971 -38.66 24.65 7.98
N PRO A 972 -39.13 25.60 8.82
CA PRO A 972 -38.91 27.02 8.58
C PRO A 972 -37.41 27.36 8.65
N SER A 973 -36.93 28.18 7.72
CA SER A 973 -35.50 28.56 7.62
C SER A 973 -34.95 29.34 8.83
N THR A 974 -35.81 29.87 9.69
CA THR A 974 -35.45 30.59 10.92
C THR A 974 -36.52 30.38 11.99
N LEU A 975 -36.11 30.05 13.20
CA LEU A 975 -37.00 29.84 14.36
C LEU A 975 -36.49 30.62 15.57
N MET A 976 -37.37 31.10 16.45
CA MET A 976 -36.95 31.62 17.76
C MET A 976 -36.73 30.47 18.75
N ALA A 977 -35.78 30.61 19.67
CA ALA A 977 -35.51 29.60 20.69
C ALA A 977 -36.79 29.23 21.49
N GLY A 978 -37.14 27.93 21.53
CA GLY A 978 -38.37 27.43 22.16
C GLY A 978 -39.68 27.76 21.42
N GLU A 979 -39.62 28.28 20.18
CA GLU A 979 -40.80 28.54 19.36
C GLU A 979 -41.49 27.24 18.93
N ARG A 980 -42.83 27.21 19.01
CA ARG A 980 -43.61 26.12 18.41
C ARG A 980 -43.76 26.32 16.92
N PHE A 981 -43.31 25.33 16.16
CA PHE A 981 -43.45 25.29 14.71
C PHE A 981 -44.05 23.97 14.25
N THR A 982 -44.38 23.89 12.96
CA THR A 982 -44.85 22.66 12.32
C THR A 982 -43.85 22.26 11.27
N ALA A 983 -43.25 21.07 11.44
CA ALA A 983 -42.46 20.41 10.42
C ALA A 983 -43.39 19.61 9.50
N GLU A 984 -43.01 19.50 8.23
CA GLU A 984 -43.68 18.62 7.26
C GLU A 984 -42.69 17.53 6.85
N VAL A 985 -43.04 16.27 7.07
CA VAL A 985 -42.22 15.10 6.70
C VAL A 985 -43.03 14.27 5.71
N GLU A 986 -42.53 14.10 4.50
CA GLU A 986 -43.16 13.25 3.49
C GLU A 986 -42.56 11.85 3.55
N VAL A 987 -43.40 10.88 3.91
CA VAL A 987 -43.05 9.46 3.96
C VAL A 987 -43.74 8.77 2.81
N CYS A 988 -43.01 8.02 2.01
CA CYS A 988 -43.56 7.25 0.90
C CYS A 988 -43.37 5.75 1.16
N ASN A 989 -44.37 4.94 0.78
CA ASN A 989 -44.17 3.50 0.64
C ASN A 989 -43.86 3.21 -0.83
N VAL A 990 -42.59 2.98 -1.13
CA VAL A 990 -42.07 2.63 -2.46
C VAL A 990 -41.94 1.12 -2.66
N GLY A 991 -42.48 0.32 -1.72
CA GLY A 991 -42.43 -1.15 -1.76
C GLY A 991 -43.64 -1.80 -2.43
N GLN A 992 -43.74 -3.12 -2.30
CA GLN A 992 -44.69 -3.94 -3.05
C GLN A 992 -45.96 -4.32 -2.26
N SER A 993 -45.99 -4.06 -0.94
CA SER A 993 -47.19 -4.25 -0.12
C SER A 993 -47.57 -3.02 0.70
N GLY A 994 -48.85 -2.92 1.05
CA GLY A 994 -49.33 -1.86 1.93
C GLY A 994 -49.03 -2.16 3.39
N ALA A 995 -48.53 -1.16 4.12
CA ALA A 995 -48.22 -1.27 5.55
C ALA A 995 -48.40 0.08 6.25
N SER A 996 -48.18 0.11 7.56
CA SER A 996 -48.02 1.34 8.34
C SER A 996 -46.78 1.21 9.22
N SER A 997 -46.05 2.29 9.40
CA SER A 997 -44.83 2.38 10.20
C SER A 997 -44.91 3.60 11.14
N ASP A 998 -43.85 3.90 11.86
CA ASP A 998 -43.72 5.11 12.66
C ASP A 998 -42.47 5.89 12.25
N VAL A 999 -42.57 7.22 12.35
CA VAL A 999 -41.46 8.13 12.07
C VAL A 999 -40.95 8.73 13.37
N LYS A 1000 -39.66 8.56 13.65
CA LYS A 1000 -38.95 9.23 14.74
C LYS A 1000 -38.33 10.51 14.20
N LEU A 1001 -38.46 11.60 14.96
CA LEU A 1001 -37.95 12.92 14.62
C LEU A 1001 -37.04 13.44 15.75
N TRP A 1002 -35.85 13.91 15.40
CA TRP A 1002 -34.91 14.53 16.34
C TRP A 1002 -34.12 15.67 15.69
N PHE A 1003 -33.53 16.53 16.51
CA PHE A 1003 -32.70 17.64 16.04
C PHE A 1003 -31.22 17.26 16.11
N SER A 1004 -30.45 17.60 15.07
CA SER A 1004 -29.00 17.44 15.03
C SER A 1004 -28.30 18.80 14.86
N PRO A 1005 -27.18 19.08 15.58
CA PRO A 1005 -26.58 18.24 16.62
C PRO A 1005 -27.30 18.46 17.96
N SER A 1006 -27.70 17.37 18.63
CA SER A 1006 -28.43 17.43 19.90
C SER A 1006 -27.45 17.47 21.08
N SER A 1007 -27.54 18.48 21.94
CA SER A 1007 -26.73 18.61 23.17
C SER A 1007 -27.35 17.88 24.40
N SER A 1008 -28.35 17.02 24.22
CA SER A 1008 -29.05 16.37 25.35
C SER A 1008 -29.92 15.16 24.94
N PRO A 1009 -29.82 13.98 25.61
CA PRO A 1009 -30.65 12.82 25.30
C PRO A 1009 -32.15 12.97 25.72
N SER A 1010 -33.06 12.49 24.85
CA SER A 1010 -34.31 11.75 25.16
C SER A 1010 -35.61 12.43 25.64
N ASN A 1011 -35.88 13.73 25.39
CA ASN A 1011 -37.23 14.29 25.66
C ASN A 1011 -37.96 14.95 24.48
N TYR A 1012 -37.34 15.07 23.30
CA TYR A 1012 -37.96 15.68 22.11
C TYR A 1012 -38.18 14.71 20.95
N ASP A 1013 -37.74 13.45 21.05
CA ASP A 1013 -38.01 12.40 20.08
C ASP A 1013 -39.53 12.27 19.88
N THR A 1014 -39.99 12.82 18.77
CA THR A 1014 -41.41 12.85 18.47
C THR A 1014 -41.70 11.73 17.51
N ARG A 1015 -42.29 10.65 18.03
CA ARG A 1015 -42.76 9.55 17.21
C ARG A 1015 -44.16 9.82 16.70
N VAL A 1016 -44.32 9.72 15.38
CA VAL A 1016 -45.60 9.92 14.70
C VAL A 1016 -45.91 8.71 13.85
N PRO A 1017 -47.02 8.00 14.09
CA PRO A 1017 -47.40 6.86 13.26
C PRO A 1017 -47.82 7.35 11.87
N THR A 1018 -47.42 6.60 10.84
CA THR A 1018 -47.98 6.75 9.49
C THR A 1018 -49.38 6.12 9.45
N ALA A 1019 -50.19 6.58 8.50
CA ALA A 1019 -51.39 5.88 8.10
C ALA A 1019 -51.00 4.60 7.35
N TRP A 1020 -51.99 3.75 7.05
CA TRP A 1020 -51.77 2.64 6.12
C TRP A 1020 -51.47 3.20 4.72
N LEU A 1021 -50.23 3.04 4.26
CA LEU A 1021 -49.75 3.45 2.94
C LEU A 1021 -49.73 2.22 2.03
N GLU A 1022 -50.57 2.22 1.00
CA GLU A 1022 -50.47 1.27 -0.11
C GLU A 1022 -49.22 1.60 -0.94
N PRO A 1023 -48.73 0.68 -1.80
CA PRO A 1023 -47.64 0.94 -2.73
C PRO A 1023 -47.81 2.25 -3.51
N ASP A 1024 -46.71 2.97 -3.72
CA ASP A 1024 -46.61 4.29 -4.37
C ASP A 1024 -47.42 5.42 -3.70
N MET A 1025 -47.87 5.22 -2.45
CA MET A 1025 -48.55 6.28 -1.70
C MET A 1025 -47.60 6.98 -0.74
N CYS A 1026 -47.62 8.31 -0.81
CA CYS A 1026 -46.94 9.18 0.15
C CYS A 1026 -47.93 9.82 1.13
N GLN A 1027 -47.45 10.08 2.34
CA GLN A 1027 -48.14 10.84 3.36
C GLN A 1027 -47.23 11.94 3.90
N VAL A 1028 -47.76 13.17 3.86
CA VAL A 1028 -47.15 14.29 4.58
C VAL A 1028 -47.63 14.30 6.02
N LEU A 1029 -46.72 13.98 6.94
CA LEU A 1029 -46.89 14.13 8.38
C LEU A 1029 -46.62 15.58 8.78
N ARG A 1030 -47.61 16.20 9.43
CA ARG A 1030 -47.48 17.55 9.99
C ARG A 1030 -47.25 17.44 11.49
N VAL A 1031 -46.02 17.66 11.92
CA VAL A 1031 -45.59 17.41 13.30
C VAL A 1031 -45.31 18.74 13.99
N VAL A 1032 -45.95 18.97 15.13
CA VAL A 1032 -45.73 20.18 15.92
C VAL A 1032 -44.59 19.94 16.88
N LEU A 1033 -43.50 20.68 16.71
CA LEU A 1033 -42.27 20.59 17.49
C LEU A 1033 -42.01 21.92 18.20
N ASP A 1034 -41.27 21.88 19.32
CA ASP A 1034 -40.71 23.06 19.96
C ASP A 1034 -39.25 23.20 19.46
N ALA A 1035 -38.86 24.38 18.96
CA ALA A 1035 -37.51 24.66 18.50
C ALA A 1035 -36.50 24.55 19.67
N PRO A 1036 -35.23 24.18 19.41
CA PRO A 1036 -34.19 24.11 20.44
C PRO A 1036 -34.07 25.43 21.24
N TYR A 1037 -33.68 25.34 22.51
CA TYR A 1037 -33.59 26.50 23.41
C TYR A 1037 -32.27 27.27 23.33
N GLU A 1038 -31.30 26.78 22.55
CA GLU A 1038 -29.96 27.36 22.42
C GLU A 1038 -29.87 28.24 21.16
N PRO A 1039 -29.89 29.59 21.30
CA PRO A 1039 -29.80 30.50 20.16
C PRO A 1039 -28.37 30.59 19.61
N GLY A 1040 -28.24 30.73 18.29
CA GLY A 1040 -26.97 30.88 17.58
C GLY A 1040 -26.42 29.60 16.96
N GLN A 1041 -27.06 28.45 17.19
CA GLN A 1041 -26.69 27.17 16.59
C GLN A 1041 -27.42 26.94 15.25
N GLN A 1042 -26.72 26.36 14.28
CA GLN A 1042 -27.32 25.82 13.06
C GLN A 1042 -27.74 24.38 13.34
N VAL A 1043 -29.00 24.05 13.06
CA VAL A 1043 -29.62 22.78 13.45
C VAL A 1043 -30.36 22.20 12.25
N THR A 1044 -30.34 20.88 12.08
CA THR A 1044 -31.16 20.11 11.14
C THR A 1044 -32.22 19.31 11.89
N LEU A 1045 -33.37 19.08 11.25
CA LEU A 1045 -34.37 18.12 11.74
C LEU A 1045 -34.19 16.82 10.96
N VAL A 1046 -33.89 15.73 11.66
CA VAL A 1046 -33.73 14.40 11.09
C VAL A 1046 -35.01 13.59 11.32
N ALA A 1047 -35.41 12.83 10.31
CA ALA A 1047 -36.56 11.93 10.33
C ALA A 1047 -36.11 10.53 9.93
N GLU A 1048 -36.58 9.53 10.66
CA GLU A 1048 -36.33 8.10 10.38
C GLU A 1048 -37.64 7.34 10.41
N VAL A 1049 -37.95 6.59 9.36
CA VAL A 1049 -39.13 5.71 9.31
C VAL A 1049 -38.75 4.27 9.69
N GLY A 1050 -39.59 3.62 10.48
CA GLY A 1050 -39.36 2.23 10.92
C GLY A 1050 -38.22 1.99 11.93
N PRO A 1051 -37.93 2.91 12.87
CA PRO A 1051 -36.73 2.86 13.73
C PRO A 1051 -36.64 1.64 14.66
N ASP A 1052 -37.76 0.99 14.99
CA ASP A 1052 -37.77 -0.20 15.86
C ASP A 1052 -37.80 -1.52 15.06
N ASN A 1053 -37.78 -1.45 13.72
CA ASN A 1053 -37.75 -2.60 12.83
C ASN A 1053 -38.92 -3.61 13.03
N TRP A 1054 -40.12 -3.10 13.32
CA TRP A 1054 -41.31 -3.94 13.55
C TRP A 1054 -42.00 -4.40 12.27
N GLN A 1055 -41.72 -3.77 11.13
CA GLN A 1055 -42.22 -4.16 9.82
C GLN A 1055 -41.04 -4.65 8.97
N PRO A 1056 -41.14 -5.81 8.31
CA PRO A 1056 -40.20 -6.19 7.26
C PRO A 1056 -40.23 -5.14 6.15
N GLU A 1057 -39.06 -4.66 5.74
CA GLU A 1057 -38.89 -3.68 4.67
C GLU A 1057 -37.89 -4.22 3.63
N LEU A 1058 -38.10 -3.90 2.36
CA LEU A 1058 -37.22 -4.36 1.27
C LEU A 1058 -35.85 -3.68 1.28
N ARG A 1059 -35.80 -2.42 1.72
CA ARG A 1059 -34.62 -1.57 1.84
C ARG A 1059 -34.71 -0.80 3.16
N ARG A 1060 -33.56 -0.46 3.72
CA ARG A 1060 -33.44 0.32 4.98
C ARG A 1060 -32.48 1.49 4.85
N ASP A 1061 -31.58 1.42 3.88
CA ASP A 1061 -30.65 2.47 3.47
C ASP A 1061 -31.36 3.77 3.05
N ASN A 1062 -32.66 3.72 2.76
CA ASN A 1062 -33.50 4.85 2.34
C ASN A 1062 -34.47 5.35 3.45
N ASN A 1063 -34.34 4.88 4.69
CA ASN A 1063 -35.27 5.19 5.78
C ASN A 1063 -35.02 6.53 6.48
N LEU A 1064 -33.88 7.17 6.22
CA LEU A 1064 -33.45 8.40 6.88
C LEU A 1064 -33.56 9.61 5.94
N GLY A 1065 -33.98 10.76 6.47
CA GLY A 1065 -34.00 12.01 5.73
C GLY A 1065 -33.85 13.23 6.63
N GLU A 1066 -33.25 14.29 6.11
CA GLU A 1066 -32.95 15.51 6.87
C GLU A 1066 -33.57 16.76 6.24
N SER A 1067 -33.82 17.77 7.08
CA SER A 1067 -34.16 19.11 6.61
C SER A 1067 -32.92 19.90 6.25
N GLU A 1068 -33.10 20.91 5.39
CA GLU A 1068 -32.12 21.98 5.25
C GLU A 1068 -31.73 22.56 6.64
N PRO A 1069 -30.46 22.91 6.86
CA PRO A 1069 -30.03 23.51 8.11
C PRO A 1069 -30.73 24.86 8.34
N PHE A 1070 -31.23 25.08 9.56
CA PHE A 1070 -31.87 26.34 9.94
C PHE A 1070 -31.25 26.95 11.19
N THR A 1071 -31.35 28.27 11.34
CA THR A 1071 -30.77 28.99 12.47
C THR A 1071 -31.80 29.21 13.57
N VAL A 1072 -31.42 28.90 14.81
CA VAL A 1072 -32.18 29.27 16.01
C VAL A 1072 -31.78 30.69 16.42
N SER A 1073 -32.72 31.63 16.27
CA SER A 1073 -32.56 33.04 16.59
C SER A 1073 -32.96 33.38 18.04
N TYR A 1074 -32.39 34.48 18.55
CA TYR A 1074 -32.61 35.03 19.90
C TYR A 1074 -34.05 35.47 20.18
#